data_AF-A0A7R9PHG5-F1
#
_entry.id   AF-A0A7R9PHG5-F1
#
_cell.length_a   1.000
_cell.length_b   1.000
_cell.length_c   1.000
_cell.angle_alpha   90.00
_cell.angle_beta   90.00
_cell.angle_gamma   90.00
#
_symmetry.space_group_name_H-M   'P 1'
#
loop_
_entity.id
_entity.type
_entity.pdbx_description
1 polymer ?
#
loop_
_entity_poly.entity_id
_entity_poly.type
_entity_poly.pdbx_seq_one_letter_code
_entity_poly.pdbx_strand_id
1 'polypeptide(L)'
;MDSKCGAGIEKVIFIGIVPTESSKLGFSQTDKRASERVGDWVAKLASERVSDWVAKLASEHDAVLPKLPVPTLEHTMERYLAAVRPLVPESQYERTRSLVKNFSGPSGPGPRLQEKLLQRREQQDNWGCEAWVCQEKHKSRVDAVGMRYIRNVCGETLMDRVSNEWMLKECCSKGNTIGFRSDLVCGNLKASLLVLEWPDDGREVEGPDAVPPNMHAAMLGCVPIRSDASTTQTRVVANQPDPSALRSQIPHCTPTLVGKHWSTGGGREDHEYSYQWWLHDMYLNIQLPLPINSNPGYVLPTRHFRSAQDMARFAARMVGGVLKHKDVLDRRALPVERATSREKGQPLCMSQYYRLLTSYRCPSVTRDVIVSTTPEGEKEGGRTTPPPTGEHIIVSCRHQLYSLPVKTPDLGLMPEDEMTTILLAIMRDASAVPSPPPVGLFTSERRDTWAAAREQLVRNERNSNNLKSIEKSLMMVCIDDPLPTSFNCKAPRDDIPVEGRGLVAGDRDETNMMHQMLHGGGSSANSANRWFDVTIQLIISSDGACGLCYEHSTAEGVAVVQLVEDVLKQVDSQPDGGGNVSNNNPQLSPAVRLEWSLDQNLQRTMYQAAHNLDCLIEDLDLFVYRYNGYGKDFIKLYRHLTATYESASTRRFLLGRVDCIRSATEEALDWVVAMSQDDSGVESEDNNQQASEKVTFSLYTDEKKQELFDLAIKKQTEIMVENIMGEGIDIHLLGLREMARESGEPTPEIFQDEVYKLANHFALSTSQDGYGASYNPHTSCIVFCLSALNSCEHTSTWKFSHTLEESLNAMQKLLDI
;
A
#
# COMPACT_ATOMS: atom_id res chain seq x y z
N MET A 1 43.24 34.15 -21.76
CA MET A 1 41.99 34.58 -22.44
C MET A 1 41.23 33.32 -22.84
N ASP A 2 40.60 32.56 -21.95
CA ASP A 2 39.72 32.86 -20.80
C ASP A 2 38.25 33.03 -21.25
N SER A 3 37.27 32.31 -20.70
CA SER A 3 37.38 31.15 -19.79
C SER A 3 36.15 30.24 -19.87
N LYS A 4 36.36 28.96 -19.56
CA LYS A 4 35.34 27.99 -19.13
C LYS A 4 35.91 27.22 -17.94
N CYS A 5 35.11 26.92 -16.94
CA CYS A 5 35.41 25.92 -15.91
C CYS A 5 34.14 25.11 -15.63
N GLY A 6 34.31 23.79 -15.50
CA GLY A 6 33.24 22.84 -15.26
C GLY A 6 33.35 22.19 -13.87
N ALA A 7 32.57 21.13 -13.65
CA ALA A 7 32.47 20.46 -12.36
C ALA A 7 33.81 19.89 -11.85
N GLY A 8 34.08 20.09 -10.55
CA GLY A 8 35.12 19.38 -9.83
C GLY A 8 34.59 18.07 -9.25
N ILE A 9 35.30 16.97 -9.51
CA ILE A 9 35.09 15.68 -8.82
C ILE A 9 36.29 15.48 -7.88
N GLU A 10 36.08 15.65 -6.57
CA GLU A 10 37.15 15.39 -5.60
C GLU A 10 37.33 13.90 -5.35
N LYS A 11 38.41 13.34 -5.91
CA LYS A 11 38.92 12.03 -5.54
C LYS A 11 39.69 12.13 -4.22
N VAL A 12 39.12 11.65 -3.12
CA VAL A 12 39.87 11.47 -1.87
C VAL A 12 40.77 10.23 -1.99
N ILE A 13 42.07 10.44 -2.11
CA ILE A 13 43.09 9.38 -2.13
C ILE A 13 43.52 9.11 -0.68
N PHE A 14 43.31 7.89 -0.19
CA PHE A 14 43.95 7.45 1.06
C PHE A 14 45.41 7.08 0.80
N ILE A 15 46.32 7.96 1.21
CA ILE A 15 47.77 7.72 1.16
C ILE A 15 48.15 6.78 2.32
N GLY A 16 48.28 5.48 2.02
CA GLY A 16 48.84 4.52 2.95
C GLY A 16 50.35 4.68 3.09
N ILE A 17 50.81 5.36 4.15
CA ILE A 17 52.24 5.42 4.48
C ILE A 17 52.66 4.07 5.07
N VAL A 18 53.22 3.20 4.23
CA VAL A 18 53.90 1.98 4.66
C VAL A 18 55.35 2.31 5.02
N PRO A 19 55.83 2.07 6.25
CA PRO A 19 57.24 2.21 6.57
C PRO A 19 58.05 1.10 5.88
N THR A 20 58.82 1.45 4.85
CA THR A 20 59.79 0.55 4.24
C THR A 20 60.99 0.33 5.16
N GLU A 21 61.39 -0.94 5.27
CA GLU A 21 62.63 -1.47 5.86
C GLU A 21 63.36 -0.65 6.96
N SER A 22 63.18 -1.06 8.21
CA SER A 22 64.17 -0.82 9.27
C SER A 22 64.67 -2.15 9.86
N SER A 23 65.54 -2.83 9.12
CA SER A 23 66.40 -3.84 9.74
C SER A 23 67.42 -3.13 10.65
N LYS A 24 67.74 -3.74 11.81
CA LYS A 24 68.67 -3.23 12.85
C LYS A 24 68.21 -1.97 13.62
N LEU A 25 67.23 -2.13 14.51
CA LEU A 25 67.27 -1.54 15.86
C LEU A 25 66.37 -2.35 16.81
N GLY A 26 66.87 -2.65 18.01
CA GLY A 26 66.21 -3.58 18.93
C GLY A 26 65.15 -2.89 19.80
N PHE A 27 63.91 -2.81 19.33
CA PHE A 27 62.77 -2.40 20.15
C PHE A 27 62.23 -3.56 20.99
N SER A 28 61.81 -3.26 22.22
CA SER A 28 61.47 -4.26 23.22
C SER A 28 60.02 -4.76 23.09
N GLN A 29 59.69 -5.84 23.79
CA GLN A 29 58.42 -6.55 23.62
C GLN A 29 57.17 -5.74 24.04
N THR A 30 57.34 -4.57 24.66
CA THR A 30 56.25 -3.66 25.08
C THR A 30 55.66 -2.84 23.93
N ASP A 31 56.43 -2.48 22.89
CA ASP A 31 56.01 -1.48 21.90
C ASP A 31 54.96 -2.02 20.90
N LYS A 32 54.89 -3.35 20.69
CA LYS A 32 53.84 -3.94 19.82
C LYS A 32 52.44 -3.63 20.33
N ARG A 33 52.22 -3.70 21.65
CA ARG A 33 50.94 -3.34 22.29
C ARG A 33 50.61 -1.86 22.21
N ALA A 34 51.58 -0.98 21.96
CA ALA A 34 51.30 0.43 21.68
C ALA A 34 50.76 0.60 20.25
N SER A 35 51.41 -0.04 19.28
CA SER A 35 50.98 -0.03 17.87
C SER A 35 49.57 -0.62 17.69
N GLU A 36 49.31 -1.79 18.27
CA GLU A 36 47.98 -2.45 18.25
C GLU A 36 46.90 -1.53 18.82
N ARG A 37 47.13 -0.92 20.00
CA ARG A 37 46.17 0.00 20.64
C ARG A 37 45.95 1.30 19.86
N VAL A 38 46.93 1.78 19.09
CA VAL A 38 46.73 2.93 18.18
C VAL A 38 45.92 2.49 16.96
N GLY A 39 46.14 1.28 16.43
CA GLY A 39 45.30 0.68 15.39
C GLY A 39 43.84 0.56 15.83
N ASP A 40 43.60 -0.04 17.01
CA ASP A 40 42.27 -0.15 17.61
C ASP A 40 41.64 1.23 17.86
N TRP A 41 42.40 2.22 18.34
CA TRP A 41 41.88 3.56 18.61
C TRP A 41 41.53 4.33 17.32
N VAL A 42 42.32 4.16 16.25
CA VAL A 42 42.00 4.72 14.93
C VAL A 42 40.82 4.01 14.29
N ALA A 43 40.72 2.68 14.40
CA ALA A 43 39.56 1.90 13.95
C ALA A 43 38.30 2.28 14.74
N LYS A 44 38.42 2.49 16.06
CA LYS A 44 37.31 2.93 16.92
C LYS A 44 36.88 4.35 16.57
N LEU A 45 37.81 5.31 16.41
CA LEU A 45 37.49 6.65 15.90
C LEU A 45 36.90 6.64 14.49
N ALA A 46 37.30 5.71 13.63
CA ALA A 46 36.65 5.54 12.33
C ALA A 46 35.21 5.04 12.50
N SER A 47 34.97 4.02 13.34
CA SER A 47 33.62 3.52 13.63
C SER A 47 32.73 4.53 14.36
N GLU A 48 33.28 5.34 15.26
CA GLU A 48 32.55 6.38 16.01
C GLU A 48 32.25 7.57 15.11
N ARG A 49 33.21 8.04 14.28
CA ARG A 49 32.94 9.11 13.31
C ARG A 49 32.05 8.65 12.15
N VAL A 50 32.08 7.38 11.77
CA VAL A 50 31.10 6.79 10.83
C VAL A 50 29.74 6.64 11.51
N SER A 51 29.68 6.25 12.78
CA SER A 51 28.43 6.22 13.56
C SER A 51 27.83 7.62 13.68
N ASP A 52 28.63 8.65 13.95
CA ASP A 52 28.20 10.04 13.94
C ASP A 52 27.78 10.49 12.53
N TRP A 53 28.46 10.06 11.46
CA TRP A 53 28.06 10.38 10.09
C TRP A 53 26.76 9.68 9.67
N VAL A 54 26.57 8.43 10.07
CA VAL A 54 25.34 7.65 9.85
C VAL A 54 24.20 8.19 10.70
N ALA A 55 24.44 8.58 11.95
CA ALA A 55 23.47 9.27 12.80
C ALA A 55 23.13 10.67 12.26
N LYS A 56 24.10 11.36 11.62
CA LYS A 56 23.85 12.65 10.97
C LYS A 56 23.09 12.52 9.66
N LEU A 57 23.40 11.52 8.83
CA LEU A 57 22.57 11.12 7.69
C LEU A 57 21.16 10.71 8.13
N ALA A 58 21.02 9.97 9.23
CA ALA A 58 19.72 9.66 9.82
C ALA A 58 19.00 10.93 10.32
N SER A 59 19.72 11.93 10.87
CA SER A 59 19.12 13.23 11.20
C SER A 59 18.70 14.05 9.97
N GLU A 60 19.23 13.74 8.79
CA GLU A 60 18.75 14.27 7.50
C GLU A 60 17.61 13.43 6.89
N HIS A 61 17.34 12.22 7.43
CA HIS A 61 16.09 11.49 7.21
C HIS A 61 14.95 11.99 8.12
N ASP A 62 15.25 12.52 9.31
CA ASP A 62 14.29 13.13 10.25
C ASP A 62 13.78 14.53 9.83
N ALA A 63 13.70 14.77 8.52
CA ALA A 63 12.89 15.85 7.95
C ALA A 63 11.41 15.49 8.11
N VAL A 64 10.85 15.80 9.29
CA VAL A 64 9.45 15.52 9.68
C VAL A 64 8.50 15.93 8.57
N LEU A 65 7.92 14.93 7.90
CA LEU A 65 6.97 15.14 6.82
C LEU A 65 5.77 15.93 7.35
N PRO A 66 5.29 16.97 6.64
CA PRO A 66 4.14 17.75 7.08
C PRO A 66 2.91 16.85 7.20
N LYS A 67 2.09 17.04 8.24
CA LYS A 67 0.74 16.47 8.26
C LYS A 67 -0.04 17.02 7.06
N LEU A 68 -0.91 16.20 6.47
CA LEU A 68 -1.84 16.62 5.42
C LEU A 68 -2.59 17.90 5.88
N PRO A 69 -2.66 18.98 5.08
CA PRO A 69 -3.49 20.13 5.41
C PRO A 69 -4.96 19.72 5.46
N VAL A 70 -5.80 20.52 6.12
CA VAL A 70 -7.25 20.50 5.91
C VAL A 70 -7.55 21.77 5.12
N PRO A 71 -8.01 21.67 3.85
CA PRO A 71 -8.33 22.84 3.04
C PRO A 71 -9.40 23.73 3.70
N THR A 72 -9.50 25.00 3.31
CA THR A 72 -10.60 25.83 3.84
C THR A 72 -11.96 25.36 3.29
N LEU A 73 -13.00 25.45 4.13
CA LEU A 73 -14.36 25.10 3.72
C LEU A 73 -14.80 25.91 2.47
N GLU A 74 -14.43 27.18 2.43
CA GLU A 74 -14.71 28.09 1.30
C GLU A 74 -14.07 27.58 0.01
N HIS A 75 -12.75 27.36 -0.01
CA HIS A 75 -12.00 26.83 -1.16
C HIS A 75 -12.54 25.49 -1.66
N THR A 76 -12.86 24.56 -0.75
CA THR A 76 -13.44 23.26 -1.14
C THR A 76 -14.86 23.38 -1.70
N MET A 77 -15.69 24.30 -1.18
CA MET A 77 -17.03 24.52 -1.72
C MET A 77 -17.00 25.21 -3.09
N GLU A 78 -16.11 26.18 -3.30
CA GLU A 78 -15.92 26.84 -4.59
C GLU A 78 -15.39 25.87 -5.65
N ARG A 79 -14.33 25.11 -5.34
CA ARG A 79 -13.78 24.09 -6.26
C ARG A 79 -14.75 22.93 -6.49
N TYR A 80 -15.56 22.54 -5.52
CA TYR A 80 -16.62 21.55 -5.73
C TYR A 80 -17.67 22.03 -6.73
N LEU A 81 -18.16 23.28 -6.61
CA LEU A 81 -19.09 23.84 -7.59
C LEU A 81 -18.46 23.93 -8.98
N ALA A 82 -17.23 24.41 -9.10
CA ALA A 82 -16.51 24.47 -10.38
C ALA A 82 -16.30 23.08 -11.01
N ALA A 83 -16.07 22.04 -10.20
CA ALA A 83 -15.84 20.67 -10.69
C ALA A 83 -17.12 19.93 -11.10
N VAL A 84 -18.28 20.28 -10.55
CA VAL A 84 -19.58 19.70 -10.99
C VAL A 84 -20.28 20.51 -12.08
N ARG A 85 -19.91 21.80 -12.22
CA ARG A 85 -20.50 22.72 -13.20
C ARG A 85 -20.51 22.19 -14.65
N PRO A 86 -19.42 21.64 -15.23
CA PRO A 86 -19.45 21.12 -16.61
C PRO A 86 -20.17 19.76 -16.73
N LEU A 87 -20.62 19.16 -15.62
CA LEU A 87 -21.21 17.81 -15.59
C LEU A 87 -22.74 17.80 -15.53
N VAL A 88 -23.39 18.93 -15.24
CA VAL A 88 -24.85 18.97 -14.96
C VAL A 88 -25.58 20.16 -15.59
N PRO A 89 -26.88 20.02 -15.93
CA PRO A 89 -27.71 21.13 -16.38
C PRO A 89 -27.86 22.24 -15.32
N GLU A 90 -28.09 23.48 -15.78
CA GLU A 90 -28.26 24.69 -14.96
C GLU A 90 -29.21 24.52 -13.77
N SER A 91 -30.33 23.81 -13.97
CA SER A 91 -31.34 23.56 -12.93
C SER A 91 -30.87 22.61 -11.81
N GLN A 92 -29.94 21.70 -12.09
CA GLN A 92 -29.28 20.87 -11.09
C GLN A 92 -28.12 21.64 -10.43
N TYR A 93 -27.37 22.43 -11.21
CA TYR A 93 -26.29 23.27 -10.71
C TYR A 93 -26.78 24.28 -9.66
N GLU A 94 -27.85 25.04 -9.93
CA GLU A 94 -28.40 26.01 -8.96
C GLU A 94 -29.01 25.35 -7.71
N ARG A 95 -29.49 24.10 -7.81
CA ARG A 95 -29.86 23.30 -6.64
C ARG A 95 -28.62 22.98 -5.79
N THR A 96 -27.57 22.46 -6.41
CA THR A 96 -26.31 22.10 -5.73
C THR A 96 -25.66 23.34 -5.09
N ARG A 97 -25.66 24.47 -5.80
CA ARG A 97 -25.23 25.79 -5.31
C ARG A 97 -26.02 26.25 -4.08
N SER A 98 -27.32 26.00 -4.07
CA SER A 98 -28.17 26.29 -2.90
C SER A 98 -27.86 25.37 -1.71
N LEU A 99 -27.62 24.08 -1.96
CA LEU A 99 -27.20 23.13 -0.92
C LEU A 99 -25.82 23.47 -0.34
N VAL A 100 -24.85 23.81 -1.20
CA VAL A 100 -23.52 24.29 -0.81
C VAL A 100 -23.62 25.53 0.08
N LYS A 101 -24.42 26.53 -0.31
CA LYS A 101 -24.65 27.75 0.49
C LYS A 101 -25.30 27.45 1.85
N ASN A 102 -26.22 26.50 1.91
CA ASN A 102 -26.84 26.05 3.17
C ASN A 102 -25.85 25.25 4.03
N PHE A 103 -24.92 24.51 3.42
CA PHE A 103 -23.90 23.72 4.08
C PHE A 103 -22.81 24.60 4.71
N SER A 104 -22.28 25.57 3.97
CA SER A 104 -21.16 26.44 4.39
C SER A 104 -21.58 27.70 5.15
N GLY A 105 -22.86 28.09 5.09
CA GLY A 105 -23.38 29.26 5.80
C GLY A 105 -23.16 29.20 7.32
N PRO A 106 -23.18 30.34 8.05
CA PRO A 106 -22.81 30.39 9.47
C PRO A 106 -23.65 29.52 10.42
N SER A 107 -24.88 29.16 10.03
CA SER A 107 -25.76 28.24 10.77
C SER A 107 -25.79 26.82 10.21
N GLY A 108 -25.02 26.54 9.14
CA GLY A 108 -24.93 25.24 8.49
C GLY A 108 -24.12 24.21 9.30
N PRO A 109 -24.12 22.93 8.88
CA PRO A 109 -23.28 21.90 9.46
C PRO A 109 -21.79 22.05 9.10
N GLY A 110 -21.47 22.58 7.92
CA GLY A 110 -20.11 22.66 7.37
C GLY A 110 -19.08 23.28 8.33
N PRO A 111 -19.31 24.48 8.90
CA PRO A 111 -18.36 25.11 9.82
C PRO A 111 -18.06 24.27 11.08
N ARG A 112 -19.02 23.50 11.60
CA ARG A 112 -18.78 22.59 12.76
C ARG A 112 -17.98 21.36 12.35
N LEU A 113 -18.27 20.80 11.18
CA LEU A 113 -17.56 19.63 10.65
C LEU A 113 -16.12 19.99 10.31
N GLN A 114 -15.88 21.17 9.74
CA GLN A 114 -14.57 21.78 9.54
C GLN A 114 -13.79 21.89 10.85
N GLU A 115 -14.40 22.45 11.90
CA GLU A 115 -13.75 22.60 13.21
C GLU A 115 -13.33 21.24 13.81
N LYS A 116 -14.23 20.25 13.76
CA LYS A 116 -13.92 18.88 14.22
C LYS A 116 -12.81 18.21 13.40
N LEU A 117 -12.76 18.46 12.09
CA LEU A 117 -11.73 17.92 11.21
C LEU A 117 -10.35 18.56 11.47
N LEU A 118 -10.33 19.86 11.77
CA LEU A 118 -9.12 20.56 12.25
C LEU A 118 -8.67 20.03 13.62
N GLN A 119 -9.59 19.81 14.56
CA GLN A 119 -9.28 19.18 15.85
C GLN A 119 -8.68 17.76 15.67
N ARG A 120 -9.20 16.99 14.70
CA ARG A 120 -8.66 15.67 14.33
C ARG A 120 -7.24 15.74 13.76
N ARG A 121 -6.95 16.72 12.90
CA ARG A 121 -5.61 16.97 12.35
C ARG A 121 -4.55 17.21 13.42
N GLU A 122 -4.88 17.91 14.49
CA GLU A 122 -3.92 18.10 15.58
C GLU A 122 -3.71 16.81 16.39
N GLN A 123 -4.76 16.00 16.56
CA GLN A 123 -4.73 14.75 17.33
C GLN A 123 -4.08 13.54 16.60
N GLN A 124 -4.19 13.44 15.27
CA GLN A 124 -3.72 12.29 14.48
C GLN A 124 -2.52 12.64 13.60
N ASP A 125 -1.62 11.69 13.33
CA ASP A 125 -0.47 11.89 12.41
C ASP A 125 -0.91 12.13 10.96
N ASN A 126 -2.08 11.62 10.57
CA ASN A 126 -2.81 11.99 9.36
C ASN A 126 -4.31 11.94 9.67
N TRP A 127 -5.08 12.98 9.33
CA TRP A 127 -6.49 13.11 9.71
C TRP A 127 -7.46 12.28 8.86
N GLY A 128 -7.01 11.72 7.73
CA GLY A 128 -7.83 10.84 6.91
C GLY A 128 -8.09 9.45 7.53
N CYS A 129 -7.66 9.21 8.77
CA CYS A 129 -7.85 7.96 9.50
C CYS A 129 -9.19 7.92 10.28
N GLU A 130 -9.64 6.73 10.70
CA GLU A 130 -10.80 6.49 11.56
C GLU A 130 -10.36 6.63 13.04
N ALA A 131 -11.27 7.02 13.95
CA ALA A 131 -10.90 7.25 15.36
C ALA A 131 -11.24 6.07 16.30
N TRP A 132 -11.75 4.95 15.75
CA TRP A 132 -12.48 3.94 16.53
C TRP A 132 -12.20 2.50 16.08
N VAL A 133 -11.13 1.88 16.61
CA VAL A 133 -10.87 0.42 16.47
C VAL A 133 -10.50 -0.24 17.82
N CYS A 134 -11.09 0.20 18.95
CA CYS A 134 -10.77 -0.41 20.26
C CYS A 134 -11.94 -0.48 21.29
N GLN A 135 -13.19 -0.79 20.87
CA GLN A 135 -14.28 -1.02 21.86
C GLN A 135 -15.15 -2.28 21.70
N GLU A 136 -15.24 -2.92 20.52
CA GLU A 136 -16.17 -4.06 20.35
C GLU A 136 -15.54 -5.47 20.53
N LYS A 137 -14.22 -5.63 20.38
CA LYS A 137 -13.56 -6.94 20.55
C LYS A 137 -13.18 -7.30 22.00
N HIS A 138 -13.21 -6.35 22.94
CA HIS A 138 -12.77 -6.59 24.33
C HIS A 138 -13.86 -7.07 25.31
N LYS A 139 -15.08 -7.39 24.84
CA LYS A 139 -16.24 -7.71 25.70
C LYS A 139 -16.46 -9.19 26.04
N SER A 140 -15.53 -10.09 25.67
CA SER A 140 -15.75 -11.55 25.76
C SER A 140 -14.59 -12.41 26.27
N ARG A 141 -13.45 -11.82 26.72
CA ARG A 141 -12.24 -12.64 26.99
C ARG A 141 -11.27 -12.21 28.09
N VAL A 142 -11.68 -11.38 29.06
CA VAL A 142 -10.78 -10.93 30.16
C VAL A 142 -10.92 -11.79 31.43
N ASP A 143 -12.09 -12.36 31.71
CA ASP A 143 -12.37 -13.09 32.96
C ASP A 143 -11.91 -14.57 32.96
N ALA A 144 -10.62 -14.80 33.19
CA ALA A 144 -10.12 -16.07 33.75
C ALA A 144 -8.66 -16.04 34.24
N VAL A 145 -7.76 -15.40 33.47
CA VAL A 145 -6.33 -15.74 33.52
C VAL A 145 -5.54 -14.88 34.53
N GLY A 146 -5.70 -13.55 34.49
CA GLY A 146 -4.88 -12.63 35.32
C GLY A 146 -5.05 -12.83 36.83
N MET A 147 -6.29 -13.06 37.29
CA MET A 147 -6.60 -13.25 38.72
C MET A 147 -6.00 -14.50 39.36
N ARG A 148 -5.49 -15.45 38.56
CA ARG A 148 -4.86 -16.68 39.07
C ARG A 148 -3.37 -16.54 39.36
N TYR A 149 -2.70 -15.53 38.77
CA TYR A 149 -1.27 -15.31 38.98
C TYR A 149 -1.00 -14.50 40.25
N ILE A 150 -1.73 -13.39 40.44
CA ILE A 150 -1.55 -12.48 41.60
C ILE A 150 -1.80 -13.20 42.93
N ARG A 151 -2.80 -14.09 43.01
CA ARG A 151 -3.12 -14.89 44.20
C ARG A 151 -2.02 -15.90 44.60
N ASN A 152 -1.16 -16.29 43.66
CA ASN A 152 -0.09 -17.26 43.93
C ASN A 152 1.25 -16.60 44.31
N VAL A 153 1.38 -15.27 44.16
CA VAL A 153 2.62 -14.52 44.45
C VAL A 153 2.48 -13.70 45.73
N CYS A 154 1.30 -13.13 46.00
CA CYS A 154 1.02 -12.37 47.21
C CYS A 154 0.19 -13.20 48.21
N GLY A 155 0.83 -13.63 49.31
CA GLY A 155 0.14 -14.33 50.41
C GLY A 155 -0.94 -13.47 51.08
N GLU A 156 -1.93 -14.11 51.70
CA GLU A 156 -3.25 -13.53 52.05
C GLU A 156 -3.26 -12.43 53.14
N THR A 157 -2.12 -11.88 53.54
CA THR A 157 -1.97 -10.96 54.70
C THR A 157 -1.55 -9.53 54.34
N LEU A 158 -1.74 -9.07 53.09
CA LEU A 158 -1.33 -7.71 52.67
C LEU A 158 -2.38 -6.88 51.89
N MET A 159 -3.66 -7.31 51.82
CA MET A 159 -4.70 -6.56 51.07
C MET A 159 -5.56 -5.61 51.92
N ASP A 160 -5.52 -5.69 53.25
CA ASP A 160 -6.38 -4.89 54.16
C ASP A 160 -5.90 -3.44 54.42
N ARG A 161 -4.88 -2.94 53.70
CA ARG A 161 -4.23 -1.63 54.01
C ARG A 161 -3.93 -0.69 52.85
N VAL A 162 -4.38 -0.95 51.62
CA VAL A 162 -4.18 -0.03 50.49
C VAL A 162 -5.47 0.19 49.70
N SER A 163 -6.19 1.27 50.03
CA SER A 163 -7.29 1.80 49.21
C SER A 163 -6.81 2.97 48.36
N ASN A 164 -6.93 2.86 47.03
CA ASN A 164 -6.31 3.77 46.06
C ASN A 164 -6.83 5.23 46.05
N GLU A 165 -7.81 5.60 46.88
CA GLU A 165 -8.29 6.99 46.97
C GLU A 165 -7.36 7.94 47.75
N TRP A 166 -6.52 7.43 48.67
CA TRP A 166 -5.83 8.31 49.62
C TRP A 166 -4.67 9.09 48.98
N MET A 167 -3.75 8.40 48.29
CA MET A 167 -2.56 9.03 47.67
C MET A 167 -2.89 10.12 46.64
N LEU A 168 -3.98 9.97 45.88
CA LEU A 168 -4.35 10.93 44.84
C LEU A 168 -5.02 12.21 45.39
N LYS A 169 -5.75 12.11 46.50
CA LYS A 169 -6.44 13.26 47.10
C LYS A 169 -5.47 14.24 47.77
N GLU A 170 -4.40 13.76 48.40
CA GLU A 170 -3.54 14.64 49.18
C GLU A 170 -2.60 15.49 48.29
N CYS A 171 -2.10 14.96 47.18
CA CYS A 171 -1.25 15.71 46.23
C CYS A 171 -1.97 16.91 45.59
N CYS A 172 -3.26 16.77 45.23
CA CYS A 172 -4.04 17.88 44.69
C CYS A 172 -4.41 18.94 45.75
N SER A 173 -4.35 18.61 47.04
CA SER A 173 -4.81 19.51 48.12
C SER A 173 -3.85 20.66 48.46
N LYS A 174 -2.58 20.59 48.05
CA LYS A 174 -1.52 21.53 48.48
C LYS A 174 -1.06 22.55 47.41
N GLY A 175 -1.68 22.57 46.22
CA GLY A 175 -1.57 23.70 45.28
C GLY A 175 -0.20 23.97 44.64
N ASN A 176 0.69 22.98 44.59
CA ASN A 176 2.04 23.16 44.03
C ASN A 176 2.03 23.23 42.49
N THR A 177 2.53 24.35 41.94
CA THR A 177 2.67 24.57 40.49
C THR A 177 3.98 23.96 39.97
N ILE A 178 3.92 23.10 38.95
CA ILE A 178 5.13 22.64 38.24
C ILE A 178 5.59 23.76 37.30
N GLY A 179 6.58 24.55 37.73
CA GLY A 179 7.16 25.63 36.95
C GLY A 179 8.41 25.18 36.18
N PHE A 180 8.36 25.21 34.85
CA PHE A 180 9.58 25.14 34.03
C PHE A 180 10.37 26.45 34.15
N ARG A 181 11.67 26.35 34.41
CA ARG A 181 12.63 27.44 34.19
C ARG A 181 13.75 26.95 33.28
N SER A 182 14.13 27.80 32.35
CA SER A 182 15.29 27.65 31.48
C SER A 182 16.59 28.05 32.19
N ASP A 183 17.70 27.85 31.48
CA ASP A 183 18.98 28.55 31.65
C ASP A 183 19.92 28.09 32.78
N LEU A 184 20.69 27.04 32.46
CA LEU A 184 22.12 27.05 32.75
C LEU A 184 22.91 26.49 31.54
N VAL A 185 24.02 27.13 31.18
CA VAL A 185 24.88 26.74 30.07
C VAL A 185 26.24 26.28 30.59
N CYS A 186 26.63 25.06 30.24
CA CYS A 186 28.01 24.58 30.32
C CYS A 186 28.30 23.63 29.14
N GLY A 187 29.57 23.44 28.80
CA GLY A 187 30.00 22.99 27.46
C GLY A 187 29.73 21.52 27.08
N ASN A 188 29.28 21.34 25.84
CA ASN A 188 29.51 20.20 24.93
C ASN A 188 29.27 18.74 25.39
N LEU A 189 28.55 18.48 26.48
CA LEU A 189 28.01 17.15 26.79
C LEU A 189 26.62 17.26 27.43
N LYS A 190 25.61 16.62 26.81
CA LYS A 190 24.29 16.43 27.42
C LYS A 190 24.10 14.97 27.80
N ALA A 191 23.86 14.73 29.09
CA ALA A 191 23.33 13.47 29.61
C ALA A 191 22.16 13.80 30.53
N SER A 192 20.98 13.22 30.25
CA SER A 192 19.77 13.45 31.05
C SER A 192 19.74 12.50 32.24
N LEU A 193 20.28 12.93 33.39
CA LEU A 193 20.11 12.22 34.65
C LEU A 193 18.78 12.63 35.31
N LEU A 194 17.87 11.68 35.51
CA LEU A 194 16.64 11.93 36.26
C LEU A 194 16.95 11.90 37.77
N VAL A 195 17.04 13.09 38.39
CA VAL A 195 17.18 13.22 39.84
C VAL A 195 15.83 13.67 40.42
N LEU A 196 15.32 12.90 41.39
CA LEU A 196 14.16 13.29 42.20
C LEU A 196 14.69 13.88 43.51
N GLU A 197 14.77 15.21 43.58
CA GLU A 197 15.06 15.90 44.83
C GLU A 197 13.77 16.08 45.65
N TRP A 198 13.87 15.85 46.95
CA TRP A 198 12.79 16.09 47.92
C TRP A 198 13.07 17.43 48.63
N PRO A 199 12.06 18.28 48.89
CA PRO A 199 12.29 19.51 49.65
C PRO A 199 12.66 19.19 51.11
N ASP A 200 13.88 19.55 51.52
CA ASP A 200 14.22 19.67 52.94
C ASP A 200 13.63 20.98 53.49
N ASP A 201 12.53 20.86 54.25
CA ASP A 201 11.91 21.97 54.97
C ASP A 201 12.81 22.44 56.13
N GLY A 202 13.80 23.26 55.79
CA GLY A 202 14.91 23.64 56.66
C GLY A 202 14.52 24.12 58.06
N ARG A 203 14.94 23.36 59.07
CA ARG A 203 15.17 23.81 60.45
C ARG A 203 16.55 23.31 60.89
N GLU A 204 17.43 24.24 61.20
CA GLU A 204 18.80 23.96 61.66
C GLU A 204 18.83 23.52 63.15
N VAL A 205 20.05 23.40 63.71
CA VAL A 205 20.40 23.07 65.11
C VAL A 205 20.30 21.55 65.40
N GLU A 206 21.37 20.81 65.71
CA GLU A 206 22.81 21.12 65.94
C GLU A 206 23.69 19.88 65.60
N GLY A 207 25.02 20.04 65.43
CA GLY A 207 25.97 18.95 65.13
C GLY A 207 26.66 18.32 66.38
N PRO A 208 27.79 17.58 66.26
CA PRO A 208 28.60 17.28 65.07
C PRO A 208 29.08 15.78 64.94
N ASP A 209 30.07 15.56 64.05
CA ASP A 209 31.08 14.47 63.98
C ASP A 209 30.83 13.09 63.30
N ALA A 210 31.63 12.88 62.23
CA ALA A 210 32.27 11.65 61.70
C ALA A 210 31.42 10.41 61.26
N VAL A 211 31.36 9.91 60.00
CA VAL A 211 32.35 9.73 58.88
C VAL A 211 33.42 8.65 59.17
N PRO A 212 33.74 7.66 58.29
CA PRO A 212 33.01 6.95 57.20
C PRO A 212 33.28 5.39 57.35
N PRO A 213 33.65 4.54 56.33
CA PRO A 213 33.36 4.43 54.88
C PRO A 213 32.88 3.02 54.43
N ASN A 214 32.86 2.82 53.09
CA ASN A 214 32.96 1.57 52.30
C ASN A 214 31.67 0.86 51.85
N MET A 215 31.54 0.78 50.52
CA MET A 215 30.66 -0.10 49.76
C MET A 215 31.56 -1.05 48.94
N HIS A 216 31.25 -2.35 48.86
CA HIS A 216 32.07 -3.28 48.07
C HIS A 216 31.25 -4.44 47.45
N ALA A 217 31.43 -4.60 46.14
CA ALA A 217 31.26 -5.78 45.28
C ALA A 217 30.24 -6.90 45.61
N ALA A 218 29.43 -7.24 44.59
CA ALA A 218 28.96 -8.61 44.36
C ALA A 218 29.16 -8.97 42.87
N MET A 219 29.59 -10.19 42.57
CA MET A 219 29.97 -10.64 41.22
C MET A 219 29.80 -12.17 41.11
N LEU A 220 29.41 -12.67 39.93
CA LEU A 220 29.47 -14.08 39.47
C LEU A 220 28.59 -15.13 40.18
N GLY A 221 28.13 -16.13 39.42
CA GLY A 221 27.48 -17.34 39.90
C GLY A 221 26.75 -18.13 38.79
N CYS A 222 27.06 -19.41 38.60
CA CYS A 222 26.55 -20.25 37.51
C CYS A 222 26.16 -21.67 38.00
N VAL A 223 24.95 -22.16 37.61
CA VAL A 223 24.64 -23.58 37.29
C VAL A 223 24.67 -24.60 38.47
N PRO A 224 23.89 -25.73 38.49
CA PRO A 224 22.50 -26.04 38.08
C PRO A 224 21.67 -26.65 39.26
N ILE A 225 20.55 -27.36 39.00
CA ILE A 225 20.22 -28.73 39.55
C ILE A 225 18.91 -29.30 38.94
N ARG A 226 18.62 -30.59 39.17
CA ARG A 226 17.58 -31.45 38.54
C ARG A 226 16.60 -32.06 39.58
N SER A 227 15.63 -32.86 39.11
CA SER A 227 14.91 -33.94 39.84
C SER A 227 13.84 -33.53 40.89
N ASP A 228 12.78 -34.31 41.19
CA ASP A 228 12.21 -35.52 40.55
C ASP A 228 10.74 -35.77 40.97
N ALA A 229 10.08 -36.80 40.41
CA ALA A 229 8.90 -37.56 40.92
C ALA A 229 7.58 -36.79 41.28
N SER A 230 6.33 -37.13 40.88
CA SER A 230 5.59 -38.36 40.47
C SER A 230 4.64 -38.93 41.55
N THR A 231 3.47 -39.47 41.11
CA THR A 231 2.32 -39.97 41.91
C THR A 231 1.58 -38.92 42.78
N THR A 232 0.29 -39.04 43.12
CA THR A 232 -0.59 -40.22 43.30
C THR A 232 -2.03 -40.01 42.76
N GLN A 233 -2.78 -41.09 42.50
CA GLN A 233 -4.19 -41.10 42.06
C GLN A 233 -5.20 -40.97 43.21
N THR A 234 -6.43 -40.48 42.95
CA THR A 234 -7.65 -41.04 43.59
C THR A 234 -8.95 -40.84 42.76
N ARG A 235 -9.90 -41.77 42.91
CA ARG A 235 -11.32 -41.75 42.45
C ARG A 235 -12.24 -41.25 43.59
N VAL A 236 -13.53 -40.89 43.43
CA VAL A 236 -14.47 -40.86 42.28
C VAL A 236 -15.08 -39.42 42.20
N VAL A 237 -16.27 -39.03 41.71
CA VAL A 237 -17.55 -39.63 41.28
C VAL A 237 -18.16 -38.76 40.13
N ALA A 238 -19.27 -39.17 39.51
CA ALA A 238 -20.06 -38.36 38.59
C ALA A 238 -21.36 -37.82 39.23
N ASN A 239 -21.94 -36.75 38.66
CA ASN A 239 -23.39 -36.56 38.51
C ASN A 239 -23.70 -35.36 37.59
N GLN A 240 -24.66 -35.52 36.66
CA GLN A 240 -25.43 -34.42 36.09
C GLN A 240 -26.68 -34.17 36.96
N PRO A 241 -27.40 -33.06 36.74
CA PRO A 241 -28.66 -33.21 36.00
C PRO A 241 -28.87 -32.18 34.87
N ASP A 242 -29.90 -32.45 34.07
CA ASP A 242 -30.38 -31.65 32.92
C ASP A 242 -31.43 -30.58 33.39
N PRO A 243 -32.26 -29.90 32.56
CA PRO A 243 -32.38 -28.44 32.69
C PRO A 243 -33.82 -27.97 32.96
N SER A 244 -34.10 -26.69 32.62
CA SER A 244 -35.42 -26.06 32.54
C SER A 244 -36.16 -25.75 33.85
N ALA A 245 -36.03 -24.49 34.30
CA ALA A 245 -37.07 -23.82 35.08
C ALA A 245 -36.98 -22.28 34.95
N LEU A 246 -38.14 -21.64 35.07
CA LEU A 246 -38.38 -20.21 35.33
C LEU A 246 -38.16 -19.18 34.18
N ARG A 247 -39.25 -18.48 33.88
CA ARG A 247 -39.34 -17.29 33.02
C ARG A 247 -39.27 -16.01 33.87
N SER A 248 -39.09 -14.88 33.18
CA SER A 248 -39.70 -13.57 33.47
C SER A 248 -39.47 -12.93 34.84
N GLN A 249 -38.59 -11.93 34.87
CA GLN A 249 -38.91 -10.58 35.38
C GLN A 249 -37.81 -9.57 34.97
N ILE A 250 -38.14 -8.61 34.11
CA ILE A 250 -37.33 -7.42 33.81
C ILE A 250 -38.29 -6.23 33.70
N PRO A 251 -38.28 -5.27 34.63
CA PRO A 251 -39.00 -4.01 34.49
C PRO A 251 -38.17 -2.97 33.71
N HIS A 252 -38.84 -2.09 32.97
CA HIS A 252 -38.20 -0.92 32.38
C HIS A 252 -37.76 0.08 33.45
N CYS A 253 -36.59 0.68 33.28
CA CYS A 253 -36.19 1.94 33.91
C CYS A 253 -35.45 2.81 32.88
N THR A 254 -35.66 4.12 32.94
CA THR A 254 -35.17 5.10 31.96
C THR A 254 -33.69 5.49 32.18
N PRO A 255 -32.93 5.81 31.11
CA PRO A 255 -31.59 6.36 31.26
C PRO A 255 -31.65 7.79 31.83
N THR A 256 -31.00 8.01 32.98
CA THR A 256 -30.84 9.36 33.55
C THR A 256 -29.52 9.96 33.05
N LEU A 257 -29.55 11.26 32.74
CA LEU A 257 -28.40 12.01 32.22
C LEU A 257 -27.40 12.44 33.31
N VAL A 258 -26.25 12.94 32.84
CA VAL A 258 -25.16 13.64 33.56
C VAL A 258 -24.11 12.75 34.24
N GLY A 259 -22.86 12.88 33.76
CA GLY A 259 -21.69 12.18 34.29
C GLY A 259 -20.41 12.43 33.49
N LYS A 260 -20.14 13.67 33.05
CA LYS A 260 -18.92 13.99 32.28
C LYS A 260 -17.67 13.89 33.18
N HIS A 261 -16.80 12.93 32.91
CA HIS A 261 -15.39 12.99 33.32
C HIS A 261 -14.48 12.74 32.12
N TRP A 262 -13.58 13.69 31.87
CA TRP A 262 -12.48 13.55 30.93
C TRP A 262 -11.36 12.77 31.63
N SER A 263 -11.00 11.59 31.09
CA SER A 263 -9.83 10.82 31.55
C SER A 263 -8.68 10.96 30.55
N THR A 264 -7.77 11.91 30.81
CA THR A 264 -6.55 12.09 30.02
C THR A 264 -5.53 10.97 30.34
N GLY A 265 -5.68 9.82 29.68
CA GLY A 265 -4.78 8.68 29.76
C GLY A 265 -4.31 8.27 28.37
N GLY A 266 -3.18 8.82 27.92
CA GLY A 266 -2.67 8.62 26.57
C GLY A 266 -1.98 7.27 26.37
N GLY A 267 -2.75 6.23 26.05
CA GLY A 267 -2.22 5.07 25.31
C GLY A 267 -2.06 5.44 23.84
N ARG A 268 -0.88 5.17 23.25
CA ARG A 268 -0.69 5.17 21.80
C ARG A 268 -1.04 3.78 21.28
N GLU A 269 -2.22 3.64 20.69
CA GLU A 269 -2.67 2.41 20.02
C GLU A 269 -2.71 2.63 18.50
N ASP A 270 -2.04 1.73 17.77
CA ASP A 270 -2.13 1.40 16.35
C ASP A 270 -2.36 2.55 15.35
N HIS A 271 -1.27 3.16 14.88
CA HIS A 271 -1.25 4.20 13.83
C HIS A 271 -0.62 3.70 12.50
N GLU A 272 -0.64 2.39 12.23
CA GLU A 272 0.08 1.81 11.07
C GLU A 272 -0.64 2.04 9.72
N TYR A 273 -1.97 2.20 9.73
CA TYR A 273 -2.77 2.48 8.53
C TYR A 273 -3.06 3.96 8.36
N SER A 274 -2.83 4.42 7.14
CA SER A 274 -3.00 5.81 6.73
C SER A 274 -4.23 5.99 5.86
N TYR A 275 -4.81 7.20 5.89
CA TYR A 275 -5.96 7.51 5.03
C TYR A 275 -7.13 6.51 5.26
N GLN A 276 -7.33 5.96 6.48
CA GLN A 276 -8.27 4.84 6.70
C GLN A 276 -9.69 5.08 6.17
N TRP A 277 -10.27 6.29 6.31
CA TRP A 277 -11.59 6.58 5.73
C TRP A 277 -11.60 6.39 4.21
N TRP A 278 -10.57 6.87 3.52
CA TRP A 278 -10.38 6.68 2.07
C TRP A 278 -10.03 5.23 1.71
N LEU A 279 -9.21 4.54 2.52
CA LEU A 279 -8.91 3.12 2.35
C LEU A 279 -10.18 2.26 2.47
N HIS A 280 -11.09 2.64 3.37
CA HIS A 280 -12.40 2.03 3.50
C HIS A 280 -13.29 2.36 2.28
N ASP A 281 -13.44 3.64 1.91
CA ASP A 281 -14.32 4.09 0.82
C ASP A 281 -13.87 3.54 -0.55
N MET A 282 -12.58 3.64 -0.86
CA MET A 282 -11.98 3.29 -2.15
C MET A 282 -11.76 1.78 -2.33
N TYR A 283 -11.54 1.02 -1.24
CA TYR A 283 -11.20 -0.40 -1.34
C TYR A 283 -11.96 -1.31 -0.37
N LEU A 284 -11.87 -1.10 0.95
CA LEU A 284 -12.23 -2.16 1.90
C LEU A 284 -13.75 -2.32 2.12
N ASN A 285 -14.54 -1.29 1.83
CA ASN A 285 -16.00 -1.37 1.78
C ASN A 285 -16.50 -1.92 0.42
N ILE A 286 -15.65 -1.94 -0.62
CA ILE A 286 -16.04 -2.34 -1.97
C ILE A 286 -16.19 -3.87 -2.05
N GLN A 287 -17.42 -4.31 -2.26
CA GLN A 287 -17.80 -5.73 -2.30
C GLN A 287 -17.61 -6.40 -3.67
N LEU A 288 -17.14 -5.66 -4.68
CA LEU A 288 -16.84 -6.20 -6.00
C LEU A 288 -15.66 -7.20 -5.96
N PRO A 289 -15.60 -8.17 -6.89
CA PRO A 289 -14.44 -9.05 -7.06
C PRO A 289 -13.15 -8.26 -7.30
N LEU A 290 -12.04 -8.69 -6.68
CA LEU A 290 -10.76 -8.00 -6.86
C LEU A 290 -10.19 -8.05 -8.30
N PRO A 291 -10.15 -9.20 -9.02
CA PRO A 291 -9.70 -9.19 -10.40
C PRO A 291 -10.57 -8.27 -11.26
N ILE A 292 -9.95 -7.60 -12.22
CA ILE A 292 -10.54 -6.57 -13.10
C ILE A 292 -10.94 -5.28 -12.36
N ASN A 293 -11.72 -5.35 -11.27
CA ASN A 293 -12.27 -4.17 -10.61
C ASN A 293 -11.32 -3.46 -9.63
N SER A 294 -10.32 -4.17 -9.06
CA SER A 294 -9.45 -3.62 -8.01
C SER A 294 -7.98 -4.06 -8.06
N ASN A 295 -7.64 -5.23 -8.61
CA ASN A 295 -6.24 -5.64 -8.84
C ASN A 295 -5.76 -5.10 -10.18
N PRO A 296 -4.71 -4.26 -10.24
CA PRO A 296 -4.10 -3.86 -11.51
C PRO A 296 -3.15 -4.96 -11.99
N GLY A 297 -3.22 -5.27 -13.29
CA GLY A 297 -2.20 -6.03 -14.00
C GLY A 297 -1.03 -5.13 -14.43
N TYR A 298 0.14 -5.73 -14.66
CA TYR A 298 1.29 -5.04 -15.25
C TYR A 298 2.10 -6.00 -16.12
N VAL A 299 2.27 -5.70 -17.40
CA VAL A 299 3.08 -6.51 -18.35
C VAL A 299 4.53 -6.03 -18.32
N LEU A 300 5.47 -6.97 -18.23
CA LEU A 300 6.92 -6.71 -18.22
C LEU A 300 7.53 -6.99 -19.61
N PRO A 301 8.73 -6.46 -19.91
CA PRO A 301 9.46 -6.82 -21.13
C PRO A 301 9.60 -8.34 -21.29
N THR A 302 9.21 -8.84 -22.46
CA THR A 302 9.11 -10.28 -22.72
C THR A 302 10.48 -10.95 -22.76
N ARG A 303 10.51 -12.22 -22.34
CA ARG A 303 11.74 -13.02 -22.20
C ARG A 303 11.75 -14.16 -23.21
N HIS A 304 12.90 -14.80 -23.38
CA HIS A 304 13.03 -15.94 -24.30
C HIS A 304 13.61 -17.15 -23.54
N PHE A 305 12.73 -18.07 -23.14
CA PHE A 305 13.11 -19.30 -22.46
C PHE A 305 13.32 -20.43 -23.50
N ARG A 306 14.47 -21.10 -23.45
CA ARG A 306 14.77 -22.25 -24.33
C ARG A 306 14.38 -23.58 -23.68
N SER A 307 14.15 -23.56 -22.38
CA SER A 307 13.83 -24.71 -21.54
C SER A 307 13.09 -24.27 -20.27
N ALA A 308 12.44 -25.24 -19.61
CA ALA A 308 11.87 -25.05 -18.28
C ALA A 308 12.92 -24.61 -17.23
N GLN A 309 14.21 -24.93 -17.43
CA GLN A 309 15.28 -24.50 -16.53
C GLN A 309 15.59 -23.00 -16.66
N ASP A 310 15.47 -22.44 -17.86
CA ASP A 310 15.68 -21.00 -18.07
C ASP A 310 14.56 -20.19 -17.42
N MET A 311 13.32 -20.66 -17.56
CA MET A 311 12.16 -20.05 -16.88
C MET A 311 12.27 -20.18 -15.35
N ALA A 312 12.62 -21.35 -14.83
CA ALA A 312 12.81 -21.55 -13.38
C ALA A 312 13.98 -20.71 -12.82
N ARG A 313 15.07 -20.53 -13.60
CA ARG A 313 16.17 -19.63 -13.22
C ARG A 313 15.76 -18.17 -13.27
N PHE A 314 15.01 -17.74 -14.28
CA PHE A 314 14.45 -16.38 -14.34
C PHE A 314 13.52 -16.10 -13.14
N ALA A 315 12.65 -17.05 -12.79
CA ALA A 315 11.81 -16.98 -11.60
C ALA A 315 12.65 -16.87 -10.31
N ALA A 316 13.68 -17.71 -10.14
CA ALA A 316 14.60 -17.64 -9.01
C ALA A 316 15.35 -16.29 -8.94
N ARG A 317 15.78 -15.74 -10.08
CA ARG A 317 16.44 -14.42 -10.18
C ARG A 317 15.50 -13.28 -9.79
N MET A 318 14.27 -13.28 -10.28
CA MET A 318 13.25 -12.29 -9.92
C MET A 318 12.94 -12.34 -8.42
N VAL A 319 12.73 -13.55 -7.85
CA VAL A 319 12.53 -13.74 -6.41
C VAL A 319 13.73 -13.25 -5.61
N GLY A 320 14.95 -13.64 -6.00
CA GLY A 320 16.19 -13.18 -5.36
C GLY A 320 16.38 -11.66 -5.45
N GLY A 321 15.92 -11.02 -6.53
CA GLY A 321 15.88 -9.56 -6.68
C GLY A 321 14.91 -8.90 -5.70
N VAL A 322 13.69 -9.41 -5.57
CA VAL A 322 12.69 -8.90 -4.61
C VAL A 322 13.20 -9.08 -3.17
N LEU A 323 13.86 -10.19 -2.86
CA LEU A 323 14.41 -10.44 -1.52
C LEU A 323 15.62 -9.54 -1.20
N LYS A 324 16.45 -9.19 -2.20
CA LYS A 324 17.48 -8.14 -2.05
C LYS A 324 16.86 -6.76 -1.81
N HIS A 325 15.79 -6.42 -2.54
CA HIS A 325 15.05 -5.17 -2.29
C HIS A 325 14.38 -5.19 -0.90
N LYS A 326 13.85 -6.32 -0.44
CA LYS A 326 13.32 -6.48 0.93
C LYS A 326 14.40 -6.26 1.98
N ASP A 327 15.61 -6.79 1.80
CA ASP A 327 16.72 -6.55 2.74
C ASP A 327 17.11 -5.05 2.82
N VAL A 328 16.99 -4.30 1.72
CA VAL A 328 17.13 -2.83 1.72
C VAL A 328 15.99 -2.14 2.49
N LEU A 329 14.75 -2.64 2.38
CA LEU A 329 13.60 -2.15 3.18
C LEU A 329 13.74 -2.50 4.67
N ASP A 330 14.05 -3.75 5.03
CA ASP A 330 14.22 -4.22 6.40
C ASP A 330 15.26 -3.38 7.16
N ARG A 331 16.32 -2.93 6.46
CA ARG A 331 17.39 -2.06 6.98
C ARG A 331 17.06 -0.57 6.96
N ARG A 332 15.85 -0.17 6.53
CA ARG A 332 15.41 1.22 6.27
C ARG A 332 16.38 1.99 5.32
N ALA A 333 17.05 1.28 4.43
CA ALA A 333 18.15 1.78 3.59
C ALA A 333 17.73 2.19 2.17
N LEU A 334 16.44 2.11 1.83
CA LEU A 334 15.90 2.62 0.56
C LEU A 334 16.10 4.15 0.49
N PRO A 335 16.69 4.71 -0.59
CA PRO A 335 16.89 6.15 -0.72
C PRO A 335 15.56 6.91 -0.60
N VAL A 336 15.55 7.97 0.22
CA VAL A 336 14.37 8.83 0.39
C VAL A 336 14.10 9.57 -0.92
N GLU A 337 12.98 9.24 -1.57
CA GLU A 337 12.50 9.97 -2.74
C GLU A 337 12.23 11.44 -2.40
N ARG A 338 12.43 12.31 -3.39
CA ARG A 338 12.23 13.75 -3.24
C ARG A 338 11.42 14.31 -4.39
N ALA A 339 10.57 15.29 -4.09
CA ALA A 339 9.74 15.97 -5.07
C ALA A 339 10.59 16.58 -6.18
N THR A 340 10.25 16.28 -7.44
CA THR A 340 10.95 16.77 -8.64
C THR A 340 10.41 18.10 -9.16
N SER A 341 9.15 18.42 -8.84
CA SER A 341 8.38 19.57 -9.36
C SER A 341 8.33 20.76 -8.38
N ARG A 342 7.12 21.16 -7.91
CA ARG A 342 6.95 22.18 -6.86
C ARG A 342 7.69 21.74 -5.58
N GLU A 343 8.14 22.68 -4.76
CA GLU A 343 8.96 22.43 -3.55
C GLU A 343 10.08 21.40 -3.79
N LYS A 344 10.85 21.59 -4.87
CA LYS A 344 11.85 20.64 -5.35
C LYS A 344 12.84 20.27 -4.25
N GLY A 345 12.98 18.98 -4.00
CA GLY A 345 13.84 18.44 -2.94
C GLY A 345 13.13 18.09 -1.62
N GLN A 346 11.87 18.47 -1.43
CA GLN A 346 11.04 18.00 -0.32
C GLN A 346 11.01 16.47 -0.29
N PRO A 347 11.26 15.80 0.85
CA PRO A 347 11.17 14.34 0.96
C PRO A 347 9.73 13.86 0.74
N LEU A 348 9.59 12.62 0.25
CA LEU A 348 8.30 11.94 0.09
C LEU A 348 8.16 10.81 1.11
N CYS A 349 6.92 10.51 1.49
CA CYS A 349 6.58 9.42 2.37
C CYS A 349 6.91 8.06 1.71
N MET A 350 7.73 7.27 2.41
CA MET A 350 8.16 5.94 1.96
C MET A 350 7.31 4.80 2.55
N SER A 351 6.25 5.12 3.32
CA SER A 351 5.43 4.14 4.06
C SER A 351 4.86 3.01 3.20
N GLN A 352 4.46 3.32 1.96
CA GLN A 352 3.84 2.37 1.03
C GLN A 352 4.78 1.21 0.67
N TYR A 353 6.09 1.45 0.54
CA TYR A 353 7.08 0.39 0.23
C TYR A 353 7.13 -0.70 1.29
N TYR A 354 7.05 -0.32 2.56
CA TYR A 354 7.10 -1.24 3.69
C TYR A 354 5.86 -2.13 3.81
N ARG A 355 4.79 -1.84 3.04
CA ARG A 355 3.54 -2.62 2.99
C ARG A 355 3.55 -3.70 1.88
N LEU A 356 4.35 -3.52 0.82
CA LEU A 356 4.30 -4.34 -0.40
C LEU A 356 4.54 -5.84 -0.19
N LEU A 357 5.44 -6.19 0.74
CA LEU A 357 5.88 -7.57 1.01
C LEU A 357 5.51 -8.05 2.42
N THR A 358 4.55 -7.36 3.05
CA THR A 358 4.14 -7.58 4.45
C THR A 358 2.63 -7.61 4.63
N SER A 359 1.85 -7.26 3.60
CA SER A 359 0.39 -7.11 3.69
C SER A 359 -0.36 -8.25 3.00
N TYR A 360 -1.57 -8.51 3.49
CA TYR A 360 -2.56 -9.41 2.88
C TYR A 360 -3.97 -8.85 3.06
N ARG A 361 -4.82 -8.91 2.04
CA ARG A 361 -6.21 -8.43 2.11
C ARG A 361 -7.19 -9.53 2.49
N CYS A 362 -7.54 -9.60 3.77
CA CYS A 362 -8.50 -10.57 4.28
C CYS A 362 -9.95 -10.19 3.91
N PRO A 363 -10.74 -11.11 3.29
CA PRO A 363 -12.13 -10.87 2.96
C PRO A 363 -13.01 -10.81 4.21
N SER A 364 -14.08 -10.01 4.16
CA SER A 364 -15.03 -9.85 5.27
C SER A 364 -16.41 -9.45 4.76
N VAL A 365 -17.45 -9.93 5.46
CA VAL A 365 -18.87 -9.79 5.05
C VAL A 365 -19.35 -8.32 5.02
N THR A 366 -18.68 -7.42 5.74
CA THR A 366 -19.05 -5.99 5.81
C THR A 366 -17.97 -5.05 5.28
N ARG A 367 -16.73 -5.23 5.74
CA ARG A 367 -15.55 -4.44 5.38
C ARG A 367 -14.30 -5.32 5.49
N ASP A 368 -13.57 -5.45 4.39
CA ASP A 368 -12.29 -6.19 4.30
C ASP A 368 -11.26 -5.64 5.31
N VAL A 369 -10.26 -6.45 5.63
CA VAL A 369 -9.24 -6.11 6.63
C VAL A 369 -7.85 -6.39 6.07
N ILE A 370 -6.96 -5.40 6.13
CA ILE A 370 -5.54 -5.63 5.84
C ILE A 370 -4.87 -6.23 7.06
N VAL A 371 -4.22 -7.37 6.84
CA VAL A 371 -3.37 -8.05 7.82
C VAL A 371 -1.94 -7.65 7.50
N SER A 372 -1.21 -7.11 8.49
CA SER A 372 0.23 -6.89 8.40
C SER A 372 1.00 -8.04 9.05
N THR A 373 2.16 -8.36 8.49
CA THR A 373 3.15 -9.28 9.07
C THR A 373 4.34 -8.55 9.70
N THR A 374 4.28 -7.21 9.82
CA THR A 374 5.31 -6.40 10.48
C THR A 374 5.48 -6.84 11.95
N PRO A 375 6.71 -7.15 12.42
CA PRO A 375 6.95 -7.58 13.81
C PRO A 375 6.58 -6.56 14.87
N GLU A 376 6.29 -5.32 14.48
CA GLU A 376 5.93 -4.24 15.40
C GLU A 376 4.50 -4.36 15.98
N GLY A 377 3.65 -5.20 15.39
CA GLY A 377 2.27 -5.46 15.82
C GLY A 377 2.10 -6.45 16.99
N GLU A 378 3.14 -7.20 17.38
CA GLU A 378 3.08 -8.11 18.54
C GLU A 378 3.71 -7.49 19.82
N LYS A 379 3.23 -6.29 20.22
CA LYS A 379 3.70 -5.60 21.45
C LYS A 379 2.86 -5.91 22.70
N GLU A 380 2.34 -7.13 22.83
CA GLU A 380 1.77 -7.59 24.11
C GLU A 380 2.85 -7.62 25.21
N GLY A 381 2.65 -6.83 26.28
CA GLY A 381 3.40 -6.99 27.52
C GLY A 381 4.87 -6.55 27.51
N GLY A 382 5.32 -5.78 26.52
CA GLY A 382 6.63 -5.10 26.55
C GLY A 382 7.86 -6.01 26.43
N ARG A 383 7.68 -7.27 25.97
CA ARG A 383 8.79 -8.10 25.49
C ARG A 383 8.86 -8.00 23.98
N THR A 384 10.03 -7.68 23.44
CA THR A 384 10.30 -7.84 22.01
C THR A 384 10.24 -9.32 21.66
N THR A 385 9.20 -9.75 20.94
CA THR A 385 9.26 -11.00 20.19
C THR A 385 10.42 -10.93 19.20
N PRO A 386 11.23 -11.99 19.04
CA PRO A 386 12.21 -12.02 17.96
C PRO A 386 11.47 -12.02 16.61
N PRO A 387 12.09 -11.48 15.53
CA PRO A 387 11.47 -11.48 14.21
C PRO A 387 11.10 -12.92 13.78
N PRO A 388 10.06 -13.09 12.95
CA PRO A 388 9.53 -14.40 12.58
C PRO A 388 10.62 -15.32 12.05
N THR A 389 10.63 -16.56 12.53
CA THR A 389 11.76 -17.51 12.42
C THR A 389 11.87 -18.19 11.05
N GLY A 390 11.65 -17.43 9.98
CA GLY A 390 11.69 -17.86 8.58
C GLY A 390 10.81 -16.96 7.71
N GLU A 391 11.24 -16.73 6.46
CA GLU A 391 10.43 -16.07 5.43
C GLU A 391 10.22 -17.04 4.25
N HIS A 392 9.00 -17.07 3.71
CA HIS A 392 8.59 -17.96 2.61
C HIS A 392 7.74 -17.23 1.57
N ILE A 393 7.63 -17.84 0.40
CA ILE A 393 6.73 -17.42 -0.69
C ILE A 393 5.72 -18.52 -0.98
N ILE A 394 4.64 -18.19 -1.68
CA ILE A 394 3.77 -19.19 -2.32
C ILE A 394 4.17 -19.32 -3.79
N VAL A 395 4.45 -20.54 -4.25
CA VAL A 395 4.55 -20.84 -5.68
C VAL A 395 3.24 -21.48 -6.14
N SER A 396 2.68 -21.00 -7.24
CA SER A 396 1.51 -21.58 -7.89
C SER A 396 1.91 -22.18 -9.23
N CYS A 397 1.56 -23.43 -9.47
CA CYS A 397 1.74 -24.07 -10.78
C CYS A 397 0.58 -25.03 -11.01
N ARG A 398 -0.13 -24.87 -12.13
CA ARG A 398 -1.33 -25.66 -12.49
C ARG A 398 -2.31 -25.80 -11.32
N HIS A 399 -2.67 -24.64 -10.75
CA HIS A 399 -3.62 -24.46 -9.65
C HIS A 399 -3.20 -25.09 -8.30
N GLN A 400 -2.00 -25.68 -8.22
CA GLN A 400 -1.43 -26.22 -6.99
C GLN A 400 -0.53 -25.17 -6.34
N LEU A 401 -0.74 -24.98 -5.03
CA LEU A 401 -0.02 -24.00 -4.23
C LEU A 401 1.05 -24.72 -3.40
N TYR A 402 2.25 -24.15 -3.35
CA TYR A 402 3.41 -24.70 -2.64
C TYR A 402 4.00 -23.62 -1.74
N SER A 403 4.17 -23.90 -0.46
CA SER A 403 4.92 -23.02 0.45
C SER A 403 6.42 -23.31 0.29
N LEU A 404 7.18 -22.29 -0.12
CA LEU A 404 8.62 -22.38 -0.36
C LEU A 404 9.36 -21.44 0.61
N PRO A 405 10.04 -21.96 1.64
CA PRO A 405 10.97 -21.18 2.46
C PRO A 405 12.08 -20.57 1.59
N VAL A 406 12.27 -19.25 1.67
CA VAL A 406 13.30 -18.53 0.91
C VAL A 406 14.37 -17.92 1.81
N LYS A 407 14.12 -17.82 3.11
CA LYS A 407 15.08 -17.37 4.13
C LYS A 407 14.83 -18.15 5.42
N THR A 408 15.85 -18.80 5.96
CA THR A 408 15.76 -19.53 7.25
C THR A 408 16.78 -18.98 8.25
N PRO A 409 16.56 -19.10 9.56
CA PRO A 409 17.52 -18.68 10.58
C PRO A 409 18.88 -19.40 10.47
N ASP A 410 18.85 -20.68 10.06
CA ASP A 410 20.03 -21.56 10.08
C ASP A 410 20.90 -21.44 8.81
N LEU A 411 20.30 -21.13 7.65
CA LEU A 411 21.00 -21.09 6.34
C LEU A 411 21.02 -19.70 5.69
N GLY A 412 20.26 -18.73 6.21
CA GLY A 412 20.11 -17.42 5.58
C GLY A 412 19.23 -17.46 4.33
N LEU A 413 19.58 -16.66 3.32
CA LEU A 413 18.84 -16.53 2.05
C LEU A 413 19.13 -17.71 1.10
N MET A 414 18.09 -18.28 0.50
CA MET A 414 18.19 -19.41 -0.44
C MET A 414 18.99 -19.04 -1.72
N PRO A 415 19.98 -19.85 -2.14
CA PRO A 415 20.73 -19.64 -3.39
C PRO A 415 19.88 -19.77 -4.67
N GLU A 416 20.27 -19.06 -5.74
CA GLU A 416 19.61 -19.09 -7.05
C GLU A 416 19.51 -20.51 -7.64
N ASP A 417 20.60 -21.28 -7.65
CA ASP A 417 20.60 -22.65 -8.19
C ASP A 417 19.75 -23.61 -7.34
N GLU A 418 19.68 -23.41 -6.02
CA GLU A 418 18.85 -24.22 -5.13
C GLU A 418 17.36 -23.93 -5.38
N MET A 419 17.00 -22.65 -5.43
CA MET A 419 15.65 -22.20 -5.76
C MET A 419 15.22 -22.64 -7.18
N THR A 420 16.11 -22.53 -8.17
CA THR A 420 15.89 -23.04 -9.54
C THR A 420 15.59 -24.54 -9.54
N THR A 421 16.32 -25.30 -8.72
CA THR A 421 16.13 -26.76 -8.58
C THR A 421 14.78 -27.09 -7.94
N ILE A 422 14.36 -26.35 -6.91
CA ILE A 422 13.05 -26.54 -6.27
C ILE A 422 11.91 -26.13 -7.20
N LEU A 423 12.03 -25.01 -7.93
CA LEU A 423 11.01 -24.57 -8.90
C LEU A 423 10.85 -25.59 -10.04
N LEU A 424 11.94 -26.17 -10.53
CA LEU A 424 11.90 -27.31 -11.47
C LEU A 424 11.23 -28.56 -10.88
N ALA A 425 11.41 -28.83 -9.58
CA ALA A 425 10.73 -29.94 -8.91
C ALA A 425 9.22 -29.67 -8.75
N ILE A 426 8.82 -28.45 -8.38
CA ILE A 426 7.42 -27.99 -8.31
C ILE A 426 6.73 -28.17 -9.66
N MET A 427 7.33 -27.70 -10.76
CA MET A 427 6.76 -27.86 -12.11
C MET A 427 6.53 -29.33 -12.49
N ARG A 428 7.43 -30.24 -12.05
CA ARG A 428 7.32 -31.68 -12.32
C ARG A 428 6.25 -32.36 -11.46
N ASP A 429 6.16 -32.03 -10.18
CA ASP A 429 5.10 -32.53 -9.28
C ASP A 429 3.72 -32.03 -9.72
N ALA A 430 3.59 -30.73 -10.01
CA ALA A 430 2.35 -30.14 -10.48
C ALA A 430 1.87 -30.78 -11.79
N SER A 431 2.80 -31.14 -12.68
CA SER A 431 2.51 -31.86 -13.94
C SER A 431 2.07 -33.33 -13.75
N ALA A 432 2.31 -33.92 -12.58
CA ALA A 432 1.94 -35.31 -12.29
C ALA A 432 0.52 -35.45 -11.68
N VAL A 433 -0.12 -34.35 -11.30
CA VAL A 433 -1.47 -34.34 -10.68
C VAL A 433 -2.51 -33.91 -11.73
N PRO A 434 -3.38 -34.81 -12.20
CA PRO A 434 -4.20 -34.56 -13.41
C PRO A 434 -5.46 -33.71 -13.18
N SER A 435 -5.87 -33.49 -11.92
CA SER A 435 -7.01 -32.62 -11.59
C SER A 435 -6.92 -32.15 -10.13
N PRO A 436 -6.08 -31.14 -9.83
CA PRO A 436 -6.04 -30.51 -8.52
C PRO A 436 -7.26 -29.59 -8.32
N PRO A 437 -7.77 -29.43 -7.08
CA PRO A 437 -8.91 -28.55 -6.83
C PRO A 437 -8.51 -27.06 -7.04
N PRO A 438 -9.19 -26.30 -7.93
CA PRO A 438 -8.82 -24.93 -8.27
C PRO A 438 -9.21 -23.89 -7.18
N VAL A 439 -8.64 -24.03 -5.99
CA VAL A 439 -8.96 -23.20 -4.80
C VAL A 439 -8.70 -21.71 -4.97
N GLY A 440 -7.81 -21.31 -5.88
CA GLY A 440 -7.53 -19.89 -6.16
C GLY A 440 -8.78 -19.12 -6.61
N LEU A 441 -9.72 -19.80 -7.28
CA LEU A 441 -10.99 -19.20 -7.76
C LEU A 441 -11.87 -18.66 -6.64
N PHE A 442 -11.73 -19.13 -5.39
CA PHE A 442 -12.48 -18.52 -4.29
C PHE A 442 -12.08 -17.05 -4.06
N THR A 443 -10.86 -16.64 -4.43
CA THR A 443 -10.40 -15.25 -4.27
C THR A 443 -10.88 -14.30 -5.38
N SER A 444 -11.41 -14.85 -6.49
CA SER A 444 -12.02 -14.07 -7.58
C SER A 444 -13.54 -13.87 -7.42
N GLU A 445 -14.10 -14.25 -6.29
CA GLU A 445 -15.50 -13.98 -5.94
C GLU A 445 -15.70 -12.56 -5.43
N ARG A 446 -16.98 -12.16 -5.30
CA ARG A 446 -17.37 -11.00 -4.48
C ARG A 446 -16.83 -11.15 -3.06
N ARG A 447 -16.53 -10.03 -2.39
CA ARG A 447 -15.84 -10.06 -1.08
C ARG A 447 -16.69 -10.71 0.02
N ASP A 448 -18.01 -10.48 0.00
CA ASP A 448 -18.99 -11.15 0.85
C ASP A 448 -19.10 -12.66 0.60
N THR A 449 -19.21 -13.09 -0.66
CA THR A 449 -19.20 -14.51 -1.05
C THR A 449 -17.90 -15.21 -0.64
N TRP A 450 -16.74 -14.58 -0.89
CA TRP A 450 -15.44 -15.11 -0.52
C TRP A 450 -15.28 -15.18 1.00
N ALA A 451 -15.70 -14.16 1.76
CA ALA A 451 -15.69 -14.21 3.22
C ALA A 451 -16.46 -15.43 3.77
N ALA A 452 -17.68 -15.67 3.27
CA ALA A 452 -18.51 -16.80 3.67
C ALA A 452 -17.91 -18.16 3.26
N ALA A 453 -17.16 -18.24 2.16
CA ALA A 453 -16.45 -19.45 1.75
C ALA A 453 -15.16 -19.66 2.57
N ARG A 454 -14.40 -18.60 2.87
CA ARG A 454 -13.20 -18.66 3.73
C ARG A 454 -13.55 -19.07 5.16
N GLU A 455 -14.67 -18.60 5.72
CA GLU A 455 -15.19 -19.08 7.01
C GLU A 455 -15.50 -20.58 7.03
N GLN A 456 -15.87 -21.17 5.88
CA GLN A 456 -16.07 -22.61 5.76
C GLN A 456 -14.74 -23.36 5.61
N LEU A 457 -13.81 -22.86 4.78
CA LEU A 457 -12.47 -23.43 4.66
C LEU A 457 -11.75 -23.52 6.01
N VAL A 458 -11.78 -22.46 6.82
CA VAL A 458 -11.11 -22.38 8.13
C VAL A 458 -11.58 -23.43 9.15
N ARG A 459 -12.77 -24.03 8.95
CA ARG A 459 -13.28 -25.11 9.83
C ARG A 459 -12.45 -26.40 9.75
N ASN A 460 -11.72 -26.60 8.66
CA ASN A 460 -10.75 -27.68 8.53
C ASN A 460 -9.36 -27.18 8.93
N GLU A 461 -8.71 -27.87 9.87
CA GLU A 461 -7.41 -27.45 10.43
C GLU A 461 -6.31 -27.34 9.35
N ARG A 462 -6.28 -28.26 8.38
CA ARG A 462 -5.30 -28.22 7.27
C ARG A 462 -5.52 -26.98 6.41
N ASN A 463 -6.75 -26.73 5.97
CA ASN A 463 -7.10 -25.54 5.20
C ASN A 463 -6.79 -24.25 6.00
N SER A 464 -7.09 -24.22 7.30
CA SER A 464 -6.77 -23.09 8.19
C SER A 464 -5.27 -22.81 8.23
N ASN A 465 -4.43 -23.84 8.24
CA ASN A 465 -2.98 -23.70 8.24
C ASN A 465 -2.43 -23.33 6.85
N ASN A 466 -3.02 -23.84 5.75
CA ASN A 466 -2.72 -23.39 4.40
C ASN A 466 -3.01 -21.89 4.23
N LEU A 467 -4.19 -21.42 4.67
CA LEU A 467 -4.60 -20.02 4.63
C LEU A 467 -3.62 -19.12 5.40
N LYS A 468 -3.27 -19.47 6.65
CA LYS A 468 -2.24 -18.78 7.44
C LYS A 468 -0.87 -18.76 6.74
N SER A 469 -0.53 -19.80 5.97
CA SER A 469 0.72 -19.84 5.20
C SER A 469 0.68 -18.89 4.00
N ILE A 470 -0.48 -18.69 3.36
CA ILE A 470 -0.63 -17.72 2.26
C ILE A 470 -0.63 -16.29 2.83
N GLU A 471 -1.42 -16.05 3.88
CA GLU A 471 -1.53 -14.78 4.63
C GLU A 471 -0.19 -14.27 5.19
N LYS A 472 0.76 -15.18 5.47
CA LYS A 472 2.11 -14.85 5.96
C LYS A 472 3.23 -14.93 4.91
N SER A 473 2.91 -15.14 3.64
CA SER A 473 3.91 -15.17 2.57
C SER A 473 4.34 -13.77 2.14
N LEU A 474 5.60 -13.62 1.71
CA LEU A 474 6.11 -12.32 1.24
C LEU A 474 5.52 -11.89 -0.11
N MET A 475 5.20 -12.87 -0.96
CA MET A 475 4.66 -12.73 -2.31
C MET A 475 4.25 -14.10 -2.84
N MET A 476 3.55 -14.09 -3.98
CA MET A 476 3.21 -15.26 -4.77
C MET A 476 3.97 -15.27 -6.11
N VAL A 477 4.35 -16.46 -6.59
CA VAL A 477 4.96 -16.67 -7.92
C VAL A 477 4.12 -17.65 -8.70
N CYS A 478 3.49 -17.19 -9.78
CA CYS A 478 2.59 -17.97 -10.63
C CYS A 478 3.35 -18.43 -11.88
N ILE A 479 3.57 -19.75 -11.97
CA ILE A 479 4.12 -20.42 -13.16
C ILE A 479 2.93 -20.83 -14.03
N ASP A 480 2.78 -20.14 -15.15
CA ASP A 480 1.64 -20.24 -16.06
C ASP A 480 1.98 -20.98 -17.36
N ASP A 481 0.96 -21.58 -17.97
CA ASP A 481 0.96 -21.96 -19.38
C ASP A 481 0.33 -20.81 -20.21
N PRO A 482 0.74 -20.54 -21.46
CA PRO A 482 0.27 -19.37 -22.23
C PRO A 482 -1.23 -19.44 -22.57
N LEU A 483 -1.88 -18.27 -22.65
CA LEU A 483 -3.24 -18.18 -23.19
C LEU A 483 -3.25 -18.49 -24.70
N PRO A 484 -4.34 -19.03 -25.26
CA PRO A 484 -4.49 -19.18 -26.70
C PRO A 484 -4.32 -17.83 -27.43
N THR A 485 -3.72 -17.85 -28.62
CA THR A 485 -3.61 -16.67 -29.50
C THR A 485 -4.96 -16.15 -29.98
N SER A 486 -5.99 -17.01 -29.99
CA SER A 486 -7.38 -16.65 -30.24
C SER A 486 -8.09 -15.97 -29.06
N PHE A 487 -7.50 -15.97 -27.85
CA PHE A 487 -8.13 -15.39 -26.66
C PHE A 487 -8.18 -13.86 -26.76
N ASN A 488 -9.40 -13.31 -26.72
CA ASN A 488 -9.75 -11.93 -27.07
C ASN A 488 -9.03 -11.39 -28.33
N CYS A 489 -8.92 -12.23 -29.36
CA CYS A 489 -8.29 -11.85 -30.62
C CYS A 489 -9.17 -10.87 -31.42
N LYS A 490 -8.98 -9.58 -31.15
CA LYS A 490 -9.42 -8.49 -32.04
C LYS A 490 -8.58 -8.51 -33.31
N ALA A 491 -9.16 -8.10 -34.43
CA ALA A 491 -8.40 -7.90 -35.66
C ALA A 491 -7.27 -6.87 -35.39
N PRO A 492 -6.00 -7.19 -35.69
CA PRO A 492 -4.93 -6.22 -35.51
C PRO A 492 -5.16 -5.04 -36.45
N ARG A 493 -4.77 -3.84 -36.02
CA ARG A 493 -4.75 -2.66 -36.88
C ARG A 493 -3.67 -2.84 -37.96
N ASP A 494 -4.10 -3.24 -39.16
CA ASP A 494 -3.23 -3.47 -40.32
C ASP A 494 -2.52 -2.21 -40.82
N ASP A 495 -3.04 -1.05 -40.46
CA ASP A 495 -2.42 0.27 -40.64
C ASP A 495 -1.25 0.54 -39.67
N ILE A 496 -1.14 -0.18 -38.55
CA ILE A 496 -0.01 -0.08 -37.62
C ILE A 496 1.13 -1.02 -38.07
N PRO A 497 2.31 -0.50 -38.45
CA PRO A 497 3.47 -1.31 -38.84
C PRO A 497 3.90 -2.26 -37.72
N VAL A 498 4.43 -3.44 -38.07
CA VAL A 498 4.81 -4.48 -37.10
C VAL A 498 5.77 -3.96 -36.02
N GLU A 499 6.71 -3.10 -36.41
CA GLU A 499 7.68 -2.44 -35.51
C GLU A 499 7.02 -1.53 -34.45
N GLY A 500 5.80 -1.04 -34.72
CA GLY A 500 5.00 -0.21 -33.81
C GLY A 500 3.97 -0.98 -32.98
N ARG A 501 3.91 -2.32 -33.06
CA ARG A 501 2.91 -3.16 -32.36
C ARG A 501 3.27 -3.54 -30.91
N GLY A 502 4.40 -3.06 -30.38
CA GLY A 502 4.76 -3.18 -28.97
C GLY A 502 5.41 -4.52 -28.57
N LEU A 503 5.21 -4.94 -27.31
CA LEU A 503 5.73 -6.21 -26.80
C LEU A 503 4.98 -7.41 -27.38
N VAL A 504 5.72 -8.49 -27.67
CA VAL A 504 5.19 -9.75 -28.19
C VAL A 504 5.83 -10.92 -27.42
N ALA A 505 5.04 -11.94 -27.10
CA ALA A 505 5.50 -13.22 -26.56
C ALA A 505 4.98 -14.37 -27.42
N GLY A 506 5.89 -15.10 -28.10
CA GLY A 506 5.51 -16.03 -29.15
C GLY A 506 4.70 -15.32 -30.24
N ASP A 507 3.43 -15.71 -30.39
CA ASP A 507 2.47 -15.13 -31.33
C ASP A 507 1.40 -14.24 -30.62
N ARG A 508 1.64 -13.82 -29.36
CA ARG A 508 0.66 -13.10 -28.51
C ARG A 508 1.04 -11.63 -28.32
N ASP A 509 0.04 -10.75 -28.39
CA ASP A 509 0.19 -9.29 -28.30
C ASP A 509 0.12 -8.75 -26.86
N GLU A 510 0.28 -7.43 -26.72
CA GLU A 510 0.18 -6.73 -25.43
C GLU A 510 -1.21 -6.90 -24.76
N THR A 511 -2.30 -6.97 -25.54
CA THR A 511 -3.66 -7.17 -25.02
C THR A 511 -3.85 -8.56 -24.43
N ASN A 512 -3.48 -9.61 -25.16
CA ASN A 512 -3.58 -11.00 -24.70
C ASN A 512 -2.69 -11.25 -23.48
N MET A 513 -1.47 -10.70 -23.47
CA MET A 513 -0.61 -10.73 -22.28
C MET A 513 -1.25 -9.99 -21.10
N MET A 514 -1.88 -8.83 -21.32
CA MET A 514 -2.52 -8.07 -20.25
C MET A 514 -3.71 -8.81 -19.61
N HIS A 515 -4.53 -9.55 -20.37
CA HIS A 515 -5.56 -10.44 -19.80
C HIS A 515 -4.95 -11.49 -18.84
N GLN A 516 -3.81 -12.07 -19.21
CA GLN A 516 -3.12 -13.06 -18.37
C GLN A 516 -2.61 -12.44 -17.04
N MET A 517 -2.15 -11.18 -17.07
CA MET A 517 -1.67 -10.49 -15.88
C MET A 517 -2.81 -9.93 -15.02
N LEU A 518 -3.92 -9.48 -15.62
CA LEU A 518 -5.04 -8.86 -14.93
C LEU A 518 -5.94 -9.87 -14.19
N HIS A 519 -6.23 -11.02 -14.82
CA HIS A 519 -7.15 -12.03 -14.26
C HIS A 519 -6.77 -13.48 -14.59
N GLY A 520 -5.89 -13.75 -15.55
CA GLY A 520 -5.42 -15.11 -15.87
C GLY A 520 -6.17 -15.84 -16.97
N GLY A 521 -7.11 -15.19 -17.66
CA GLY A 521 -7.77 -15.72 -18.87
C GLY A 521 -8.88 -16.78 -18.67
N GLY A 522 -9.41 -16.97 -17.46
CA GLY A 522 -10.60 -17.81 -17.20
C GLY A 522 -10.32 -19.04 -16.34
N SER A 523 -11.39 -19.69 -15.89
CA SER A 523 -11.36 -20.86 -15.01
C SER A 523 -10.71 -22.08 -15.69
N SER A 524 -10.75 -22.14 -17.02
CA SER A 524 -10.12 -23.15 -17.87
C SER A 524 -8.66 -22.83 -18.22
N ALA A 525 -8.16 -21.66 -17.80
CA ALA A 525 -6.80 -21.18 -18.03
C ALA A 525 -6.10 -20.90 -16.69
N ASN A 526 -5.41 -19.77 -16.55
CA ASN A 526 -4.55 -19.48 -15.40
C ASN A 526 -5.25 -18.76 -14.24
N SER A 527 -6.55 -18.46 -14.30
CA SER A 527 -7.24 -17.75 -13.21
C SER A 527 -7.28 -18.53 -11.90
N ALA A 528 -7.34 -19.86 -11.97
CA ALA A 528 -7.20 -20.74 -10.81
C ALA A 528 -5.75 -20.86 -10.29
N ASN A 529 -4.76 -20.32 -11.02
CA ASN A 529 -3.34 -20.25 -10.69
C ASN A 529 -2.98 -18.88 -10.06
N ARG A 530 -3.87 -18.35 -9.20
CA ARG A 530 -3.82 -17.01 -8.59
C ARG A 530 -4.31 -17.05 -7.14
N TRP A 531 -4.03 -15.99 -6.39
CA TRP A 531 -4.63 -15.71 -5.08
C TRP A 531 -4.75 -14.19 -4.89
N PHE A 532 -5.89 -13.63 -5.32
CA PHE A 532 -6.07 -12.19 -5.53
C PHE A 532 -5.98 -11.30 -4.26
N ASP A 533 -6.06 -11.91 -3.07
CA ASP A 533 -5.85 -11.26 -1.78
C ASP A 533 -4.35 -10.98 -1.45
N VAL A 534 -3.40 -11.63 -2.14
CA VAL A 534 -1.95 -11.44 -1.90
C VAL A 534 -1.46 -10.18 -2.63
N THR A 535 -0.76 -9.30 -1.90
CA THR A 535 -0.36 -7.98 -2.39
C THR A 535 0.53 -8.02 -3.63
N ILE A 536 1.46 -8.96 -3.77
CA ILE A 536 2.30 -9.12 -4.97
C ILE A 536 2.20 -10.56 -5.50
N GLN A 537 1.66 -10.72 -6.71
CA GLN A 537 1.70 -11.95 -7.49
C GLN A 537 2.59 -11.73 -8.74
N LEU A 538 3.80 -12.28 -8.75
CA LEU A 538 4.68 -12.30 -9.92
C LEU A 538 4.23 -13.43 -10.86
N ILE A 539 3.98 -13.13 -12.14
CA ILE A 539 3.45 -14.08 -13.12
C ILE A 539 4.50 -14.32 -14.20
N ILE A 540 4.79 -15.58 -14.49
CA ILE A 540 5.80 -16.01 -15.48
C ILE A 540 5.19 -17.14 -16.32
N SER A 541 5.00 -16.86 -17.60
CA SER A 541 4.41 -17.77 -18.59
C SER A 541 5.49 -18.48 -19.40
N SER A 542 5.26 -19.74 -19.75
CA SER A 542 6.28 -20.59 -20.40
C SER A 542 6.67 -20.18 -21.84
N ASP A 543 5.90 -19.30 -22.48
CA ASP A 543 6.20 -18.66 -23.76
C ASP A 543 7.10 -17.41 -23.67
N GLY A 544 7.39 -16.94 -22.46
CA GLY A 544 8.21 -15.74 -22.23
C GLY A 544 7.45 -14.48 -21.82
N ALA A 545 6.12 -14.49 -21.80
CA ALA A 545 5.36 -13.41 -21.19
C ALA A 545 5.60 -13.40 -19.67
N CYS A 546 5.83 -12.23 -19.09
CA CYS A 546 5.88 -12.09 -17.63
C CYS A 546 5.27 -10.76 -17.20
N GLY A 547 4.85 -10.70 -15.94
CA GLY A 547 4.06 -9.59 -15.43
C GLY A 547 3.78 -9.70 -13.95
N LEU A 548 2.93 -8.82 -13.43
CA LEU A 548 2.41 -8.88 -12.07
C LEU A 548 0.90 -8.68 -12.05
N CYS A 549 0.27 -9.23 -11.01
CA CYS A 549 -1.03 -8.83 -10.49
C CYS A 549 -0.80 -8.36 -9.05
N TYR A 550 -1.32 -7.20 -8.64
CA TYR A 550 -1.12 -6.70 -7.28
C TYR A 550 -2.42 -6.25 -6.60
N GLU A 551 -2.46 -6.27 -5.26
CA GLU A 551 -3.57 -5.75 -4.49
C GLU A 551 -3.34 -4.26 -4.17
N HIS A 552 -4.32 -3.42 -4.51
CA HIS A 552 -4.13 -1.97 -4.63
C HIS A 552 -4.38 -1.21 -3.31
N SER A 553 -5.11 -1.82 -2.37
CA SER A 553 -5.44 -1.17 -1.10
C SER A 553 -4.19 -0.90 -0.24
N THR A 554 -3.08 -1.59 -0.48
CA THR A 554 -1.85 -1.46 0.33
C THR A 554 -0.89 -0.37 -0.15
N ALA A 555 -0.84 -0.09 -1.46
CA ALA A 555 0.11 0.85 -2.07
C ALA A 555 -0.37 1.39 -3.44
N GLU A 556 0.21 2.53 -3.85
CA GLU A 556 0.05 3.06 -5.21
C GLU A 556 1.01 2.41 -6.21
N GLY A 557 0.64 2.43 -7.49
CA GLY A 557 1.45 1.88 -8.58
C GLY A 557 2.88 2.44 -8.66
N VAL A 558 3.14 3.67 -8.18
CA VAL A 558 4.50 4.24 -8.10
C VAL A 558 5.45 3.36 -7.27
N ALA A 559 4.99 2.84 -6.12
CA ALA A 559 5.82 2.00 -5.26
C ALA A 559 6.05 0.61 -5.87
N VAL A 560 5.05 0.08 -6.59
CA VAL A 560 5.16 -1.19 -7.32
C VAL A 560 6.14 -1.05 -8.50
N VAL A 561 6.01 0.00 -9.31
CA VAL A 561 6.89 0.26 -10.46
C VAL A 561 8.34 0.43 -10.03
N GLN A 562 8.62 1.18 -8.95
CA GLN A 562 9.99 1.35 -8.45
C GLN A 562 10.61 0.01 -7.97
N LEU A 563 9.87 -0.79 -7.19
CA LEU A 563 10.30 -2.14 -6.80
C LEU A 563 10.62 -2.99 -8.03
N VAL A 564 9.70 -3.02 -9.00
CA VAL A 564 9.79 -3.85 -10.21
C VAL A 564 10.93 -3.42 -11.12
N GLU A 565 11.11 -2.12 -11.34
CA GLU A 565 12.25 -1.59 -12.10
C GLU A 565 13.59 -1.96 -11.45
N ASP A 566 13.72 -1.81 -10.13
CA ASP A 566 14.97 -2.13 -9.43
C ASP A 566 15.26 -3.64 -9.41
N VAL A 567 14.23 -4.48 -9.41
CA VAL A 567 14.35 -5.93 -9.58
C VAL A 567 14.76 -6.28 -11.02
N LEU A 568 14.12 -5.70 -12.05
CA LEU A 568 14.49 -5.92 -13.45
C LEU A 568 15.95 -5.50 -13.70
N LYS A 569 16.35 -4.29 -13.30
CA LYS A 569 17.74 -3.79 -13.42
C LYS A 569 18.74 -4.75 -12.77
N GLN A 570 18.42 -5.30 -11.60
CA GLN A 570 19.25 -6.31 -10.95
C GLN A 570 19.31 -7.64 -11.72
N VAL A 571 18.19 -8.12 -12.28
CA VAL A 571 18.14 -9.39 -13.04
C VAL A 571 18.87 -9.26 -14.37
N ASP A 572 18.62 -8.19 -15.12
CA ASP A 572 19.25 -7.91 -16.41
C ASP A 572 20.75 -7.55 -16.31
N SER A 573 21.22 -7.13 -15.13
CA SER A 573 22.66 -6.93 -14.86
C SER A 573 23.45 -8.22 -14.60
N GLN A 574 22.78 -9.34 -14.36
CA GLN A 574 23.43 -10.62 -14.06
C GLN A 574 23.72 -11.38 -15.37
N PRO A 575 24.93 -11.91 -15.57
CA PRO A 575 25.26 -12.64 -16.79
C PRO A 575 24.39 -13.88 -16.98
N ASP A 576 24.24 -14.31 -18.23
CA ASP A 576 23.67 -15.62 -18.61
C ASP A 576 24.65 -16.76 -18.25
N GLY A 577 24.91 -16.89 -16.95
CA GLY A 577 25.81 -17.86 -16.38
C GLY A 577 25.24 -19.27 -16.54
N GLY A 578 25.78 -20.02 -17.51
CA GLY A 578 25.65 -21.46 -17.64
C GLY A 578 26.36 -22.22 -16.51
N GLY A 579 26.13 -21.83 -15.26
CA GLY A 579 26.60 -22.54 -14.08
C GLY A 579 25.94 -23.91 -14.01
N ASN A 580 26.76 -24.95 -13.84
CA ASN A 580 26.27 -26.29 -13.54
C ASN A 580 25.70 -26.29 -12.12
N VAL A 581 24.39 -26.51 -12.01
CA VAL A 581 23.69 -26.72 -10.74
C VAL A 581 24.43 -27.80 -9.95
N SER A 582 24.93 -27.44 -8.78
CA SER A 582 25.68 -28.36 -7.94
C SER A 582 24.71 -29.29 -7.19
N ASN A 583 24.43 -30.45 -7.80
CA ASN A 583 23.50 -31.50 -7.31
C ASN A 583 23.79 -32.09 -5.91
N ASN A 584 24.74 -31.55 -5.15
CA ASN A 584 25.30 -32.12 -3.92
C ASN A 584 25.00 -31.29 -2.66
N ASN A 585 23.77 -30.76 -2.51
CA ASN A 585 23.31 -30.18 -1.23
C ASN A 585 22.22 -31.07 -0.60
N PRO A 586 22.57 -32.05 0.27
CA PRO A 586 21.62 -33.03 0.83
C PRO A 586 20.70 -32.47 1.93
N GLN A 587 20.63 -31.15 2.11
CA GLN A 587 19.75 -30.44 3.05
C GLN A 587 18.78 -29.46 2.37
N LEU A 588 18.57 -29.59 1.05
CA LEU A 588 17.49 -28.97 0.29
C LEU A 588 16.16 -29.02 1.08
N SER A 589 15.70 -27.88 1.57
CA SER A 589 14.42 -27.77 2.28
C SER A 589 13.26 -27.87 1.28
N PRO A 590 12.43 -28.91 1.32
CA PRO A 590 11.44 -29.15 0.27
C PRO A 590 10.30 -28.13 0.34
N ALA A 591 9.85 -27.65 -0.82
CA ALA A 591 8.60 -26.90 -0.92
C ALA A 591 7.42 -27.79 -0.52
N VAL A 592 6.54 -27.30 0.33
CA VAL A 592 5.41 -28.06 0.87
C VAL A 592 4.15 -27.75 0.05
N ARG A 593 3.65 -28.73 -0.70
CA ARG A 593 2.38 -28.62 -1.42
C ARG A 593 1.22 -28.47 -0.42
N LEU A 594 0.42 -27.42 -0.59
CA LEU A 594 -0.75 -27.13 0.23
C LEU A 594 -1.92 -27.99 -0.27
N GLU A 595 -2.22 -29.07 0.45
CA GLU A 595 -3.34 -29.96 0.14
C GLU A 595 -4.65 -29.46 0.78
N TRP A 596 -5.75 -29.50 0.04
CA TRP A 596 -7.03 -28.90 0.44
C TRP A 596 -8.13 -29.93 0.66
N SER A 597 -8.93 -29.72 1.70
CA SER A 597 -10.10 -30.53 2.03
C SER A 597 -11.37 -29.72 1.77
N LEU A 598 -12.14 -30.11 0.76
CA LEU A 598 -13.35 -29.41 0.32
C LEU A 598 -14.57 -30.31 0.55
N ASP A 599 -15.61 -29.75 1.16
CA ASP A 599 -16.92 -30.39 1.25
C ASP A 599 -17.79 -30.09 0.00
N GLN A 600 -18.97 -30.72 -0.06
CA GLN A 600 -19.90 -30.57 -1.18
C GLN A 600 -20.48 -29.14 -1.33
N ASN A 601 -20.37 -28.28 -0.32
CA ASN A 601 -20.82 -26.89 -0.40
C ASN A 601 -19.69 -26.01 -0.96
N LEU A 602 -18.47 -26.15 -0.41
CA LEU A 602 -17.26 -25.53 -0.94
C LEU A 602 -17.02 -25.87 -2.42
N GLN A 603 -17.23 -27.13 -2.83
CA GLN A 603 -17.17 -27.54 -4.23
C GLN A 603 -18.21 -26.80 -5.09
N ARG A 604 -19.46 -26.63 -4.62
CA ARG A 604 -20.50 -25.88 -5.34
C ARG A 604 -20.16 -24.38 -5.45
N THR A 605 -19.67 -23.77 -4.38
CA THR A 605 -19.20 -22.38 -4.40
C THR A 605 -18.01 -22.20 -5.35
N MET A 606 -17.12 -23.20 -5.47
CA MET A 606 -16.00 -23.17 -6.43
C MET A 606 -16.47 -23.21 -7.89
N TYR A 607 -17.49 -24.03 -8.21
CA TYR A 607 -18.11 -24.02 -9.54
C TYR A 607 -18.84 -22.69 -9.84
N GLN A 608 -19.47 -22.08 -8.84
CA GLN A 608 -20.06 -20.75 -9.00
C GLN A 608 -18.98 -19.68 -9.22
N ALA A 609 -17.87 -19.74 -8.49
CA ALA A 609 -16.74 -18.81 -8.62
C ALA A 609 -16.07 -18.91 -10.00
N ALA A 610 -15.96 -20.12 -10.56
CA ALA A 610 -15.53 -20.32 -11.94
C ALA A 610 -16.44 -19.58 -12.94
N HIS A 611 -17.74 -19.88 -12.90
CA HIS A 611 -18.74 -19.27 -13.79
C HIS A 611 -18.83 -17.74 -13.64
N ASN A 612 -18.83 -17.24 -12.40
CA ASN A 612 -18.88 -15.80 -12.11
C ASN A 612 -17.65 -15.08 -12.66
N LEU A 613 -16.44 -15.66 -12.51
CA LEU A 613 -15.24 -15.08 -13.08
C LEU A 613 -15.22 -15.15 -14.60
N ASP A 614 -15.62 -16.27 -15.20
CA ASP A 614 -15.66 -16.42 -16.65
C ASP A 614 -16.59 -15.37 -17.28
N CYS A 615 -17.78 -15.14 -16.71
CA CYS A 615 -18.67 -14.07 -17.19
C CYS A 615 -18.10 -12.65 -16.99
N LEU A 616 -17.34 -12.39 -15.93
CA LEU A 616 -16.64 -11.10 -15.76
C LEU A 616 -15.51 -10.90 -16.80
N ILE A 617 -14.93 -12.00 -17.28
CA ILE A 617 -13.87 -11.99 -18.31
C ILE A 617 -14.47 -11.88 -19.71
N GLU A 618 -15.62 -12.51 -19.97
CA GLU A 618 -16.42 -12.34 -21.19
C GLU A 618 -16.99 -10.92 -21.31
N ASP A 619 -17.36 -10.29 -20.19
CA ASP A 619 -17.84 -8.90 -20.17
C ASP A 619 -16.72 -7.85 -20.29
N LEU A 620 -15.45 -8.21 -20.07
CA LEU A 620 -14.34 -7.27 -20.15
C LEU A 620 -13.94 -6.96 -21.59
N ASP A 621 -14.26 -5.76 -22.06
CA ASP A 621 -13.64 -5.20 -23.26
C ASP A 621 -12.29 -4.58 -22.89
N LEU A 622 -11.18 -5.17 -23.36
CA LEU A 622 -9.81 -4.70 -23.10
C LEU A 622 -9.04 -4.47 -24.40
N PHE A 623 -8.23 -3.41 -24.48
CA PHE A 623 -7.32 -3.18 -25.59
C PHE A 623 -6.05 -2.45 -25.13
N VAL A 624 -4.88 -2.93 -25.53
CA VAL A 624 -3.63 -2.18 -25.38
C VAL A 624 -3.31 -1.49 -26.69
N TYR A 625 -3.42 -0.17 -26.70
CA TYR A 625 -3.17 0.68 -27.87
C TYR A 625 -1.84 1.44 -27.69
N ARG A 626 -1.06 1.55 -28.77
CA ARG A 626 0.24 2.21 -28.77
C ARG A 626 0.23 3.36 -29.79
N TYR A 627 0.08 4.58 -29.27
CA TYR A 627 0.18 5.80 -30.08
C TYR A 627 1.64 6.08 -30.42
N ASN A 628 1.96 6.13 -31.71
CA ASN A 628 3.34 6.28 -32.21
C ASN A 628 3.61 7.65 -32.89
N GLY A 629 2.68 8.61 -32.83
CA GLY A 629 2.88 9.94 -33.43
C GLY A 629 3.86 10.82 -32.65
N TYR A 630 3.78 10.79 -31.32
CA TYR A 630 4.68 11.48 -30.39
C TYR A 630 4.68 10.82 -29.01
N GLY A 631 5.51 11.34 -28.10
CA GLY A 631 5.62 10.88 -26.71
C GLY A 631 5.50 12.01 -25.68
N LYS A 632 6.34 11.99 -24.64
CA LYS A 632 6.33 12.94 -23.50
C LYS A 632 6.43 14.43 -23.86
N ASP A 633 6.87 14.73 -25.08
CA ASP A 633 7.17 16.09 -25.50
C ASP A 633 5.89 16.92 -25.86
N PHE A 634 4.69 16.30 -25.87
CA PHE A 634 3.43 16.91 -26.38
C PHE A 634 2.13 16.15 -25.92
N ILE A 635 1.12 16.77 -25.26
CA ILE A 635 -0.21 16.18 -24.83
C ILE A 635 -1.21 17.29 -24.32
N LYS A 636 -2.56 17.17 -24.10
CA LYS A 636 -3.63 16.12 -24.10
C LYS A 636 -5.01 16.66 -24.67
N LEU A 637 -5.94 15.74 -25.05
CA LEU A 637 -7.44 15.74 -24.88
C LEU A 637 -8.46 16.05 -26.02
N TYR A 638 -9.77 15.92 -25.71
CA TYR A 638 -10.79 15.15 -26.46
C TYR A 638 -12.26 15.65 -26.29
N ARG A 639 -13.12 15.41 -27.29
CA ARG A 639 -14.42 16.05 -27.64
C ARG A 639 -15.64 16.11 -26.68
N HIS A 640 -15.72 15.40 -25.55
CA HIS A 640 -16.82 15.55 -24.56
C HIS A 640 -16.32 15.17 -23.15
N LEU A 641 -16.92 15.73 -22.09
CA LEU A 641 -16.50 15.52 -20.70
C LEU A 641 -17.45 14.64 -19.88
N THR A 642 -16.87 13.88 -18.95
CA THR A 642 -17.56 13.09 -17.92
C THR A 642 -16.79 13.17 -16.59
N ALA A 643 -17.36 12.68 -15.49
CA ALA A 643 -16.66 12.61 -14.21
C ALA A 643 -15.39 11.74 -14.34
N THR A 644 -14.24 12.40 -14.25
CA THR A 644 -12.91 11.83 -14.50
C THR A 644 -12.09 11.81 -13.21
N TYR A 645 -11.38 10.71 -12.96
CA TYR A 645 -10.47 10.56 -11.82
C TYR A 645 -9.03 10.39 -12.33
N GLU A 646 -8.16 11.37 -12.05
CA GLU A 646 -6.72 11.30 -12.30
C GLU A 646 -5.98 11.35 -10.94
N SER A 647 -5.19 10.33 -10.61
CA SER A 647 -4.65 10.14 -9.26
C SER A 647 -3.48 11.09 -8.92
N ALA A 648 -3.68 12.00 -7.97
CA ALA A 648 -2.66 12.93 -7.49
C ALA A 648 -1.95 12.40 -6.25
N SER A 649 -0.67 12.03 -6.35
CA SER A 649 0.12 11.55 -5.20
C SER A 649 0.25 12.60 -4.09
N THR A 650 -0.32 12.32 -2.91
CA THR A 650 -0.18 13.16 -1.70
C THR A 650 1.00 12.76 -0.83
N ARG A 651 1.94 11.94 -1.36
CA ARG A 651 3.13 11.45 -0.64
C ARG A 651 4.06 12.55 -0.11
N ARG A 652 3.88 13.84 -0.47
CA ARG A 652 4.56 14.97 0.21
C ARG A 652 4.26 15.03 1.71
N PHE A 653 3.07 14.57 2.09
CA PHE A 653 2.58 14.58 3.45
C PHE A 653 2.88 13.27 4.17
N LEU A 654 3.00 13.34 5.49
CA LEU A 654 3.13 12.17 6.34
C LEU A 654 1.98 11.21 6.03
N LEU A 655 2.35 9.96 5.78
CA LEU A 655 1.42 8.86 5.53
C LEU A 655 0.53 8.99 4.27
N GLY A 656 0.81 9.94 3.37
CA GLY A 656 0.02 10.24 2.17
C GLY A 656 -0.19 9.08 1.17
N ARG A 657 -1.39 9.05 0.57
CA ARG A 657 -1.80 8.19 -0.54
C ARG A 657 -2.02 9.04 -1.79
N VAL A 658 -3.27 9.32 -2.15
CA VAL A 658 -3.68 10.12 -3.32
C VAL A 658 -4.85 11.04 -3.01
N ASP A 659 -5.10 11.98 -3.91
CA ASP A 659 -6.32 12.80 -4.05
C ASP A 659 -6.77 12.78 -5.54
N CYS A 660 -7.95 13.28 -5.87
CA CYS A 660 -8.51 13.23 -7.22
C CYS A 660 -8.30 14.54 -7.99
N ILE A 661 -7.46 14.53 -9.03
CA ILE A 661 -7.51 15.56 -10.07
C ILE A 661 -8.74 15.29 -10.93
N ARG A 662 -9.65 16.27 -10.96
CA ARG A 662 -10.90 16.22 -11.73
C ARG A 662 -10.68 16.91 -13.06
N SER A 663 -10.15 16.16 -14.04
CA SER A 663 -9.68 16.68 -15.33
C SER A 663 -10.79 17.17 -16.28
N ALA A 664 -12.04 17.15 -15.84
CA ALA A 664 -13.20 17.68 -16.55
C ALA A 664 -13.60 19.05 -15.98
N THR A 665 -13.08 20.14 -16.59
CA THR A 665 -13.33 21.53 -16.16
C THR A 665 -14.12 22.31 -17.21
N GLU A 666 -14.65 23.50 -16.88
CA GLU A 666 -15.29 24.38 -17.88
C GLU A 666 -14.30 24.83 -18.97
N GLU A 667 -13.05 25.14 -18.62
CA GLU A 667 -12.01 25.52 -19.57
C GLU A 667 -11.66 24.36 -20.52
N ALA A 668 -11.63 23.14 -20.00
CA ALA A 668 -11.53 21.95 -20.83
C ALA A 668 -12.74 21.86 -21.77
N LEU A 669 -13.98 22.02 -21.26
CA LEU A 669 -15.22 21.92 -22.05
C LEU A 669 -15.26 22.94 -23.20
N ASP A 670 -14.89 24.20 -22.96
CA ASP A 670 -14.90 25.25 -23.97
C ASP A 670 -13.94 24.95 -25.13
N TRP A 671 -12.70 24.54 -24.82
CA TRP A 671 -11.74 24.09 -25.84
C TRP A 671 -12.26 22.88 -26.63
N VAL A 672 -12.77 21.91 -25.89
CA VAL A 672 -13.28 20.64 -26.37
C VAL A 672 -14.48 20.82 -27.31
N VAL A 673 -15.38 21.76 -27.02
CA VAL A 673 -16.48 22.17 -27.89
C VAL A 673 -15.97 22.91 -29.14
N ALA A 674 -14.97 23.79 -29.00
CA ALA A 674 -14.36 24.49 -30.15
C ALA A 674 -13.64 23.52 -31.12
N MET A 675 -13.10 22.41 -30.61
CA MET A 675 -12.51 21.31 -31.40
C MET A 675 -13.55 20.35 -32.02
N SER A 676 -14.84 20.50 -31.70
CA SER A 676 -15.89 19.52 -32.07
C SER A 676 -16.78 19.93 -33.24
N GLN A 677 -16.63 21.13 -33.79
CA GLN A 677 -17.69 21.75 -34.59
C GLN A 677 -17.83 21.23 -36.02
N ASP A 678 -16.73 20.74 -36.61
CA ASP A 678 -16.68 20.30 -38.01
C ASP A 678 -17.51 19.03 -38.29
N ASP A 679 -17.93 18.29 -37.24
CA ASP A 679 -18.79 17.11 -37.33
C ASP A 679 -20.29 17.38 -37.14
N SER A 680 -20.72 18.64 -37.03
CA SER A 680 -22.15 19.00 -37.01
C SER A 680 -22.86 18.86 -38.37
N GLY A 681 -22.35 17.99 -39.24
CA GLY A 681 -22.88 17.67 -40.56
C GLY A 681 -24.15 16.84 -40.47
N VAL A 682 -25.29 17.51 -40.32
CA VAL A 682 -26.62 16.89 -40.39
C VAL A 682 -26.74 16.07 -41.69
N GLU A 683 -26.94 14.76 -41.56
CA GLU A 683 -27.31 13.88 -42.66
C GLU A 683 -28.78 14.12 -43.03
N SER A 684 -29.02 15.18 -43.79
CA SER A 684 -30.29 15.36 -44.50
C SER A 684 -30.36 14.34 -45.65
N GLU A 685 -31.26 13.35 -45.52
CA GLU A 685 -31.58 12.38 -46.59
C GLU A 685 -32.24 13.06 -47.79
N ASP A 686 -31.47 13.78 -48.61
CA ASP A 686 -31.94 14.36 -49.87
C ASP A 686 -30.98 14.03 -51.01
N ASN A 687 -31.32 12.95 -51.73
CA ASN A 687 -30.55 12.47 -52.88
C ASN A 687 -30.73 13.39 -54.09
N ASN A 688 -29.87 14.42 -54.22
CA ASN A 688 -29.69 15.11 -55.50
C ASN A 688 -28.24 15.51 -55.77
N GLN A 689 -27.79 15.20 -56.98
CA GLN A 689 -26.39 15.34 -57.40
C GLN A 689 -26.10 16.74 -57.95
N GLN A 690 -25.56 17.62 -57.12
CA GLN A 690 -24.78 18.76 -57.61
C GLN A 690 -23.70 19.16 -56.61
N ALA A 691 -22.46 19.30 -57.10
CA ALA A 691 -21.30 19.64 -56.28
C ALA A 691 -21.27 21.14 -55.98
N SER A 692 -22.02 21.57 -54.98
CA SER A 692 -21.77 22.83 -54.27
C SER A 692 -20.65 22.63 -53.25
N GLU A 693 -19.75 23.60 -53.16
CA GLU A 693 -18.71 23.61 -52.12
C GLU A 693 -19.39 23.71 -50.74
N LYS A 694 -19.25 22.66 -49.90
CA LYS A 694 -19.64 22.74 -48.48
C LYS A 694 -18.67 23.70 -47.78
N VAL A 695 -19.05 24.97 -47.68
CA VAL A 695 -18.35 25.97 -46.87
C VAL A 695 -18.62 25.67 -45.40
N THR A 696 -17.77 24.85 -44.78
CA THR A 696 -17.82 24.57 -43.34
C THR A 696 -17.46 25.84 -42.57
N PHE A 697 -18.47 26.49 -41.97
CA PHE A 697 -18.27 27.74 -41.22
C PHE A 697 -17.86 27.42 -39.77
N SER A 698 -16.56 27.22 -39.55
CA SER A 698 -16.02 27.07 -38.20
C SER A 698 -16.23 28.38 -37.42
N LEU A 699 -16.92 28.33 -36.28
CA LEU A 699 -17.19 29.53 -35.46
C LEU A 699 -15.94 29.99 -34.69
N TYR A 700 -14.91 29.14 -34.63
CA TYR A 700 -13.66 29.36 -33.90
C TYR A 700 -12.50 29.29 -34.89
N THR A 701 -11.65 30.31 -34.91
CA THR A 701 -10.38 30.25 -35.62
C THR A 701 -9.39 29.34 -34.89
N ASP A 702 -8.34 28.88 -35.56
CA ASP A 702 -7.39 27.97 -34.94
C ASP A 702 -6.58 28.66 -33.83
N GLU A 703 -6.32 29.98 -33.93
CA GLU A 703 -5.74 30.77 -32.83
C GLU A 703 -6.66 30.80 -31.60
N LYS A 704 -7.99 30.81 -31.80
CA LYS A 704 -8.93 30.74 -30.66
C LYS A 704 -9.01 29.33 -30.07
N LYS A 705 -8.86 28.27 -30.89
CA LYS A 705 -8.72 26.89 -30.39
C LYS A 705 -7.42 26.73 -29.59
N GLN A 706 -6.32 27.34 -30.01
CA GLN A 706 -5.06 27.41 -29.25
C GLN A 706 -5.23 28.18 -27.92
N GLU A 707 -5.87 29.36 -27.93
CA GLU A 707 -6.12 30.14 -26.70
C GLU A 707 -6.93 29.34 -25.67
N LEU A 708 -7.95 28.60 -26.13
CA LEU A 708 -8.76 27.73 -25.26
C LEU A 708 -7.96 26.50 -24.76
N PHE A 709 -7.09 25.92 -25.59
CA PHE A 709 -6.17 24.86 -25.17
C PHE A 709 -5.23 25.33 -24.06
N ASP A 710 -4.61 26.51 -24.22
CA ASP A 710 -3.73 27.09 -23.20
C ASP A 710 -4.46 27.32 -21.87
N LEU A 711 -5.73 27.76 -21.91
CA LEU A 711 -6.58 27.91 -20.73
C LEU A 711 -6.88 26.56 -20.06
N ALA A 712 -7.23 25.53 -20.84
CA ALA A 712 -7.49 24.18 -20.34
C ALA A 712 -6.24 23.55 -19.70
N ILE A 713 -5.08 23.60 -20.38
CA ILE A 713 -3.80 23.08 -19.88
C ILE A 713 -3.33 23.85 -18.64
N LYS A 714 -3.51 25.18 -18.62
CA LYS A 714 -3.25 26.00 -17.43
C LYS A 714 -4.12 25.55 -16.26
N LYS A 715 -5.44 25.40 -16.45
CA LYS A 715 -6.34 24.97 -15.37
C LYS A 715 -6.01 23.57 -14.86
N GLN A 716 -5.74 22.62 -15.76
CA GLN A 716 -5.30 21.28 -15.38
C GLN A 716 -4.01 21.31 -14.55
N THR A 717 -3.08 22.20 -14.90
CA THR A 717 -1.82 22.42 -14.16
C THR A 717 -2.06 23.05 -12.79
N GLU A 718 -3.01 24.00 -12.68
CA GLU A 718 -3.42 24.61 -11.41
C GLU A 718 -4.04 23.55 -10.48
N ILE A 719 -5.05 22.80 -10.96
CA ILE A 719 -5.70 21.72 -10.19
C ILE A 719 -4.69 20.65 -9.76
N MET A 720 -3.79 20.22 -10.66
CA MET A 720 -2.72 19.30 -10.33
C MET A 720 -1.82 19.82 -9.21
N VAL A 721 -1.42 21.10 -9.26
CA VAL A 721 -0.57 21.74 -8.24
C VAL A 721 -1.31 21.84 -6.90
N GLU A 722 -2.57 22.25 -6.88
CA GLU A 722 -3.39 22.31 -5.66
C GLU A 722 -3.50 20.92 -5.01
N ASN A 723 -3.85 19.90 -5.79
CA ASN A 723 -4.06 18.54 -5.28
C ASN A 723 -2.76 17.90 -4.74
N ILE A 724 -1.61 18.04 -5.41
CA ILE A 724 -0.34 17.53 -4.84
C ILE A 724 0.09 18.29 -3.59
N MET A 725 -0.33 19.55 -3.42
CA MET A 725 -0.12 20.35 -2.21
C MET A 725 -1.19 20.10 -1.13
N GLY A 726 -2.09 19.13 -1.32
CA GLY A 726 -3.10 18.73 -0.33
C GLY A 726 -4.35 19.60 -0.30
N GLU A 727 -4.50 20.55 -1.24
CA GLU A 727 -5.67 21.42 -1.37
C GLU A 727 -6.78 20.82 -2.26
N GLY A 728 -6.76 19.49 -2.43
CA GLY A 728 -7.77 18.70 -3.14
C GLY A 728 -9.13 18.68 -2.45
N ILE A 729 -10.20 18.49 -3.21
CA ILE A 729 -11.57 18.55 -2.66
C ILE A 729 -12.10 17.20 -2.20
N ASP A 730 -11.72 16.10 -2.85
CA ASP A 730 -12.37 14.80 -2.67
C ASP A 730 -12.12 14.21 -1.28
N ILE A 731 -10.86 14.22 -0.85
CA ILE A 731 -10.47 13.76 0.49
C ILE A 731 -11.05 14.66 1.58
N HIS A 732 -11.25 15.96 1.31
CA HIS A 732 -11.88 16.87 2.25
C HIS A 732 -13.40 16.70 2.33
N LEU A 733 -14.09 16.56 1.19
CA LEU A 733 -15.53 16.25 1.13
C LEU A 733 -15.83 14.90 1.81
N LEU A 734 -15.00 13.88 1.56
CA LEU A 734 -15.02 12.62 2.29
C LEU A 734 -14.83 12.84 3.80
N GLY A 735 -13.81 13.60 4.20
CA GLY A 735 -13.54 13.89 5.62
C GLY A 735 -14.71 14.57 6.33
N LEU A 736 -15.39 15.51 5.68
CA LEU A 736 -16.58 16.18 6.20
C LEU A 736 -17.80 15.22 6.28
N ARG A 737 -17.98 14.34 5.29
CA ARG A 737 -19.02 13.30 5.25
C ARG A 737 -18.87 12.28 6.37
N GLU A 738 -17.66 11.74 6.53
CA GLU A 738 -17.33 10.72 7.52
C GLU A 738 -17.31 11.31 8.96
N MET A 739 -16.84 12.55 9.12
CA MET A 739 -16.92 13.28 10.40
C MET A 739 -18.36 13.49 10.88
N ALA A 740 -19.31 13.71 9.96
CA ALA A 740 -20.73 13.77 10.33
C ALA A 740 -21.22 12.41 10.86
N ARG A 741 -20.85 11.31 10.21
CA ARG A 741 -21.19 9.95 10.65
C ARG A 741 -20.56 9.59 12.00
N GLU A 742 -19.26 9.82 12.19
CA GLU A 742 -18.58 9.60 13.48
C GLU A 742 -19.18 10.46 14.60
N SER A 743 -19.70 11.64 14.28
CA SER A 743 -20.36 12.54 15.24
C SER A 743 -21.78 12.11 15.63
N GLY A 744 -22.36 11.10 14.97
CA GLY A 744 -23.78 10.77 15.10
C GLY A 744 -24.71 11.87 14.57
N GLU A 745 -24.22 12.76 13.70
CA GLU A 745 -25.02 13.79 13.05
C GLU A 745 -25.69 13.22 11.78
N PRO A 746 -26.91 13.67 11.42
CA PRO A 746 -27.55 13.23 10.19
C PRO A 746 -26.73 13.67 8.97
N THR A 747 -26.55 12.78 8.00
CA THR A 747 -25.79 13.03 6.77
C THR A 747 -26.23 14.33 6.09
N PRO A 748 -25.37 15.36 5.99
CA PRO A 748 -25.72 16.64 5.38
C PRO A 748 -26.25 16.50 3.94
N GLU A 749 -27.26 17.30 3.57
CA GLU A 749 -28.00 17.18 2.30
C GLU A 749 -27.09 17.23 1.05
N ILE A 750 -25.99 17.99 1.10
CA ILE A 750 -24.98 18.05 0.03
C ILE A 750 -24.43 16.66 -0.35
N PHE A 751 -24.26 15.75 0.61
CA PHE A 751 -23.77 14.39 0.36
C PHE A 751 -24.88 13.40 -0.03
N GLN A 752 -26.14 13.84 0.01
CA GLN A 752 -27.30 13.07 -0.46
C GLN A 752 -27.72 13.47 -1.89
N ASP A 753 -27.22 14.60 -2.40
CA ASP A 753 -27.60 15.14 -3.71
C ASP A 753 -27.11 14.24 -4.86
N GLU A 754 -27.90 14.19 -5.93
CA GLU A 754 -27.58 13.37 -7.10
C GLU A 754 -26.32 13.87 -7.81
N VAL A 755 -26.05 15.18 -7.72
CA VAL A 755 -24.82 15.80 -8.27
C VAL A 755 -23.57 15.38 -7.49
N TYR A 756 -23.67 15.16 -6.16
CA TYR A 756 -22.56 14.59 -5.40
C TYR A 756 -22.34 13.11 -5.73
N LYS A 757 -23.40 12.34 -6.00
CA LYS A 757 -23.26 10.94 -6.46
C LYS A 757 -22.61 10.88 -7.84
N LEU A 758 -23.11 11.67 -8.80
CA LEU A 758 -22.55 11.78 -10.15
C LEU A 758 -21.07 12.22 -10.12
N ALA A 759 -20.72 13.17 -9.26
CA ALA A 759 -19.33 13.61 -9.11
C ALA A 759 -18.39 12.47 -8.67
N ASN A 760 -18.87 11.48 -7.94
CA ASN A 760 -18.09 10.31 -7.47
C ASN A 760 -18.31 9.05 -8.33
N HIS A 761 -19.03 9.17 -9.46
CA HIS A 761 -19.27 8.09 -10.40
C HIS A 761 -18.34 8.23 -11.61
N PHE A 762 -17.12 7.71 -11.48
CA PHE A 762 -16.02 8.01 -12.38
C PHE A 762 -16.06 7.22 -13.71
N ALA A 763 -16.91 7.69 -14.63
CA ALA A 763 -17.06 7.17 -15.99
C ALA A 763 -15.78 7.21 -16.85
N LEU A 764 -14.78 8.01 -16.45
CA LEU A 764 -13.40 7.90 -16.94
C LEU A 764 -12.44 7.61 -15.79
N SER A 765 -12.50 6.36 -15.30
CA SER A 765 -11.50 5.67 -14.48
C SER A 765 -11.87 4.19 -14.32
N THR A 766 -13.06 3.92 -13.77
CA THR A 766 -13.57 2.57 -13.44
C THR A 766 -15.05 2.65 -13.03
N SER A 767 -15.98 2.50 -13.98
CA SER A 767 -17.41 2.32 -13.71
C SER A 767 -18.03 1.31 -14.70
N GLN A 768 -19.23 0.81 -14.40
CA GLN A 768 -19.89 -0.21 -15.22
C GLN A 768 -20.38 0.31 -16.59
N ASP A 769 -20.51 1.63 -16.70
CA ASP A 769 -20.95 2.40 -17.86
C ASP A 769 -19.81 3.23 -18.49
N GLY A 770 -18.57 3.01 -18.05
CA GLY A 770 -17.43 3.87 -18.34
C GLY A 770 -16.16 3.14 -18.81
N TYR A 771 -15.07 3.88 -18.86
CA TYR A 771 -13.77 3.41 -19.32
C TYR A 771 -12.72 3.40 -18.21
N GLY A 772 -11.83 2.42 -18.24
CA GLY A 772 -10.49 2.53 -17.67
C GLY A 772 -9.48 2.95 -18.73
N ALA A 773 -8.59 3.88 -18.35
CA ALA A 773 -7.60 4.46 -19.27
C ALA A 773 -6.27 4.72 -18.56
N SER A 774 -5.47 3.67 -18.38
CA SER A 774 -4.11 3.78 -17.86
C SER A 774 -3.13 4.11 -18.99
N TYR A 775 -2.12 4.95 -18.75
CA TYR A 775 -1.15 5.31 -19.78
C TYR A 775 0.30 5.40 -19.29
N ASN A 776 1.23 4.96 -20.14
CA ASN A 776 2.66 5.07 -19.96
C ASN A 776 3.27 5.85 -21.15
N PRO A 777 3.59 7.14 -20.99
CA PRO A 777 4.23 7.93 -22.03
C PRO A 777 5.74 7.60 -22.04
N HIS A 778 6.28 7.30 -23.22
CA HIS A 778 7.70 7.16 -23.51
C HIS A 778 8.19 8.40 -24.28
N THR A 779 9.46 8.44 -24.69
CA THR A 779 10.00 9.57 -25.48
C THR A 779 9.31 9.72 -26.84
N SER A 780 9.05 8.60 -27.54
CA SER A 780 8.57 8.60 -28.94
C SER A 780 7.24 7.86 -29.16
N CYS A 781 6.55 7.45 -28.09
CA CYS A 781 5.23 6.83 -28.16
C CYS A 781 4.51 6.99 -26.82
N ILE A 782 3.19 6.75 -26.80
CA ILE A 782 2.38 6.65 -25.58
C ILE A 782 1.62 5.32 -25.62
N VAL A 783 1.82 4.49 -24.59
CA VAL A 783 1.05 3.25 -24.42
C VAL A 783 -0.20 3.56 -23.61
N PHE A 784 -1.36 3.13 -24.09
CA PHE A 784 -2.64 3.21 -23.42
C PHE A 784 -3.17 1.79 -23.17
N CYS A 785 -3.46 1.45 -21.93
CA CYS A 785 -4.25 0.28 -21.58
C CYS A 785 -5.68 0.74 -21.32
N LEU A 786 -6.58 0.36 -22.24
CA LEU A 786 -7.97 0.78 -22.27
C LEU A 786 -8.86 -0.39 -21.86
N SER A 787 -9.81 -0.15 -20.96
CA SER A 787 -10.85 -1.11 -20.59
C SER A 787 -12.25 -0.49 -20.66
N ALA A 788 -13.26 -1.31 -20.86
CA ALA A 788 -14.69 -1.03 -20.81
C ALA A 788 -15.45 -2.33 -20.51
N LEU A 789 -16.78 -2.28 -20.41
CA LEU A 789 -17.63 -3.49 -20.33
C LEU A 789 -18.47 -3.67 -21.60
N ASN A 790 -18.51 -4.89 -22.12
CA ASN A 790 -19.32 -5.28 -23.28
C ASN A 790 -20.83 -5.13 -23.02
N SER A 791 -21.24 -5.23 -21.75
CA SER A 791 -22.60 -4.99 -21.27
C SER A 791 -23.06 -3.54 -21.35
N CYS A 792 -22.15 -2.57 -21.55
CA CYS A 792 -22.49 -1.18 -21.80
C CYS A 792 -22.42 -0.85 -23.31
N GLU A 793 -23.59 -0.78 -23.97
CA GLU A 793 -23.73 -0.46 -25.40
C GLU A 793 -23.10 0.88 -25.83
N HIS A 794 -22.83 1.77 -24.88
CA HIS A 794 -22.22 3.09 -25.12
C HIS A 794 -20.69 3.07 -25.09
N THR A 795 -20.06 2.03 -24.54
CA THR A 795 -18.60 1.93 -24.43
C THR A 795 -17.98 0.97 -25.43
N SER A 796 -16.77 1.29 -25.91
CA SER A 796 -15.96 0.39 -26.74
C SER A 796 -14.51 0.88 -26.78
N THR A 797 -13.59 0.08 -26.24
CA THR A 797 -12.14 0.36 -26.25
C THR A 797 -11.60 0.60 -27.65
N TRP A 798 -12.14 -0.10 -28.66
CA TRP A 798 -11.77 0.06 -30.06
C TRP A 798 -12.17 1.44 -30.61
N LYS A 799 -13.42 1.87 -30.40
CA LYS A 799 -13.87 3.22 -30.79
C LYS A 799 -13.05 4.28 -30.05
N PHE A 800 -12.87 4.10 -28.74
CA PHE A 800 -12.14 5.03 -27.90
C PHE A 800 -10.67 5.16 -28.31
N SER A 801 -9.97 4.08 -28.69
CA SER A 801 -8.59 4.18 -29.20
C SER A 801 -8.48 4.94 -30.51
N HIS A 802 -9.47 4.83 -31.41
CA HIS A 802 -9.46 5.57 -32.68
C HIS A 802 -9.64 7.07 -32.42
N THR A 803 -10.66 7.47 -31.67
CA THR A 803 -10.90 8.90 -31.42
C THR A 803 -9.88 9.52 -30.44
N LEU A 804 -9.21 8.70 -29.63
CA LEU A 804 -8.02 9.12 -28.87
C LEU A 804 -6.86 9.46 -29.82
N GLU A 805 -6.56 8.60 -30.80
CA GLU A 805 -5.56 8.87 -31.85
C GLU A 805 -5.94 10.08 -32.71
N GLU A 806 -7.20 10.20 -33.14
CA GLU A 806 -7.71 11.36 -33.88
C GLU A 806 -7.54 12.66 -33.06
N SER A 807 -7.83 12.64 -31.77
CA SER A 807 -7.67 13.80 -30.87
C SER A 807 -6.20 14.17 -30.70
N LEU A 808 -5.33 13.18 -30.45
CA LEU A 808 -3.89 13.38 -30.31
C LEU A 808 -3.28 13.96 -31.60
N ASN A 809 -3.70 13.47 -32.77
CA ASN A 809 -3.28 13.99 -34.09
C ASN A 809 -3.86 15.39 -34.37
N ALA A 810 -5.12 15.65 -34.00
CA ALA A 810 -5.76 16.95 -34.19
C ALA A 810 -5.10 18.06 -33.36
N MET A 811 -4.67 17.74 -32.13
CA MET A 811 -3.83 18.62 -31.31
C MET A 811 -2.49 18.92 -31.97
N GLN A 812 -1.80 17.91 -32.52
CA GLN A 812 -0.52 18.09 -33.20
C GLN A 812 -0.65 19.07 -34.35
N LYS A 813 -1.67 18.88 -35.19
CA LYS A 813 -1.99 19.80 -36.28
C LYS A 813 -2.39 21.20 -35.78
N LEU A 814 -3.12 21.30 -34.68
CA LEU A 814 -3.55 22.59 -34.11
C LEU A 814 -2.36 23.45 -33.63
N LEU A 815 -1.32 22.82 -33.07
CA LEU A 815 -0.18 23.50 -32.47
C LEU A 815 1.01 23.67 -33.44
N ASP A 816 0.84 23.24 -34.70
CA ASP A 816 1.77 23.43 -35.84
C ASP A 816 3.19 22.87 -35.60
N ILE A 817 3.26 21.58 -35.21
CA ILE A 817 4.51 20.84 -34.88
C ILE A 817 4.70 19.54 -35.68
#